data_AF-A0A0F9MVE8-F1
#
_entry.id   AF-A0A0F9MVE8-F1
#
_cell.length_a   1.000
_cell.length_b   1.000
_cell.length_c   1.000
_cell.angle_alpha   90.00
_cell.angle_beta   90.00
_cell.angle_gamma   90.00
#
_symmetry.space_group_name_H-M   'P 1'
#
loop_
_entity.id
_entity.type
_entity.pdbx_description
1 polymer ?
#
loop_
_entity_poly.entity_id
_entity_poly.type
_entity_poly.pdbx_seq_one_letter_code
_entity_poly.pdbx_strand_id
1 'polypeptide(L)'
;MLAVQRLTEKLDSTVIFLAPTKPLVEQHHKSFLDLTIISSESLKTLTGATAPDKRKKIWKDLKIAFMTPQVLQNDLISGLYSIKNVSLIIFDECHRAVGDYAYCFIAKKYVEMSKYPQILGLTASPGSTEGKINEIRRNLFIEHIEIRTEKDPDVKPYIQNVSNKWIKIKLPSEFLEIKKLIEDKLKECYKFLKENDLLNSYDLKKVTRKDLLKVDKIINSKITNASDDNEKIQMFNAKKLAANAIRLSYMDELIETQGIRPLNDYFKKNEVKIRNNTANKSLRELYHDKDIKRAKELTVELLSKGVIHPKIKELMKVLTTQIKNNSLSRILVFCHFRDSVNNIVRFFEGHETIKAQKFVGQATRGTDKGLTQKEQIELIKDFKDFPWKNTRRFSEIYLRYPELTRGRDEMSERNHNISIIEKLNHIGGLCYSKKNQLGFYYEPYGAHTFHTNNSRVKDFVQRFSKFNSYIHQKGIIINGVLKHYPLSIESIKELPESEKILKEIEERPYKPNLQNFETYMVSLVGRTLYNMYIYNYTKKMWGIEPKELDVDWAISRVELRESNSELFKGQWQGLPVNGYTKFFEKMIANIPVEYNKTKINNSNHDIVLFSGKIDELHRYEFGILPYRSLRFDYKLNESWEDENYGTINLPQHPIYIRKTNFNVLYKQKASYQCIQYQEPIPPDDTNLPMYPISTSENLALFNKYLKEACNSDKIIPIGRLGLYKYLDMDKAVSLSMDMVPLIEKWNVFSPEKRYHNIRVILDKY
;
A
#
# COMPACT_ATOMS: atom_id res chain seq x y z
N MET A 1 -23.62 -4.29 -1.84
CA MET A 1 -24.85 -4.75 -1.14
C MET A 1 -26.13 -4.21 -1.76
N LEU A 2 -26.40 -2.88 -1.74
CA LEU A 2 -27.65 -2.32 -2.30
C LEU A 2 -27.96 -2.76 -3.73
N ALA A 3 -26.98 -2.73 -4.64
CA ALA A 3 -27.17 -3.19 -6.02
C ALA A 3 -27.62 -4.66 -6.11
N VAL A 4 -27.04 -5.54 -5.28
CA VAL A 4 -27.42 -6.96 -5.22
C VAL A 4 -28.84 -7.11 -4.69
N GLN A 5 -29.17 -6.41 -3.60
CA GLN A 5 -30.52 -6.39 -3.03
C GLN A 5 -31.56 -5.97 -4.09
N ARG A 6 -31.30 -4.89 -4.85
CA ARG A 6 -32.21 -4.42 -5.90
C ARG A 6 -32.43 -5.43 -7.00
N LEU A 7 -31.38 -6.14 -7.41
CA LEU A 7 -31.48 -7.22 -8.39
C LEU A 7 -32.26 -8.44 -7.85
N THR A 8 -32.17 -8.73 -6.55
CA THR A 8 -32.96 -9.78 -5.90
C THR A 8 -34.45 -9.40 -5.80
N GLU A 9 -34.75 -8.16 -5.44
CA GLU A 9 -36.13 -7.65 -5.33
C GLU A 9 -36.81 -7.49 -6.71
N LYS A 10 -36.01 -7.21 -7.75
CA LYS A 10 -36.46 -6.92 -9.11
C LYS A 10 -35.63 -7.76 -10.11
N LEU A 11 -35.98 -9.05 -10.23
CA LEU A 11 -35.23 -10.05 -10.99
C LEU A 11 -34.96 -9.67 -12.46
N ASP A 12 -35.91 -9.01 -13.12
CA ASP A 12 -35.82 -8.58 -14.53
C ASP A 12 -35.29 -7.15 -14.72
N SER A 13 -34.62 -6.61 -13.68
CA SER A 13 -34.06 -5.26 -13.72
C SER A 13 -32.56 -5.23 -13.97
N THR A 14 -32.09 -4.03 -14.33
CA THR A 14 -30.67 -3.71 -14.49
C THR A 14 -30.28 -2.63 -13.49
N VAL A 15 -29.05 -2.69 -12.98
CA VAL A 15 -28.40 -1.62 -12.21
C VAL A 15 -27.42 -0.88 -13.10
N ILE A 16 -27.35 0.45 -12.97
CA ILE A 16 -26.35 1.25 -13.68
C ILE A 16 -25.43 1.92 -12.66
N PHE A 17 -24.12 1.78 -12.87
CA PHE A 17 -23.09 2.48 -12.12
C PHE A 17 -22.40 3.51 -13.03
N LEU A 18 -22.52 4.79 -12.68
CA LEU A 18 -21.95 5.90 -13.43
C LEU A 18 -20.74 6.47 -12.69
N ALA A 19 -19.63 6.61 -13.40
CA ALA A 19 -18.45 7.30 -12.89
C ALA A 19 -17.88 8.30 -13.92
N PRO A 20 -17.25 9.41 -13.49
CA PRO A 20 -16.90 10.50 -14.41
C PRO A 20 -15.81 10.16 -15.44
N THR A 21 -14.98 9.15 -15.15
CA THR A 21 -13.82 8.81 -15.98
C THR A 21 -13.74 7.31 -16.22
N LYS A 22 -13.21 6.90 -17.38
CA LYS A 22 -13.03 5.49 -17.72
C LYS A 22 -12.23 4.70 -16.66
N PRO A 23 -11.11 5.20 -16.09
CA PRO A 23 -10.41 4.49 -15.02
C PRO A 23 -11.28 4.20 -13.78
N LEU A 24 -12.13 5.14 -13.37
CA LEU A 24 -13.07 4.92 -12.24
C LEU A 24 -14.13 3.89 -12.60
N VAL A 25 -14.63 3.91 -13.84
CA VAL A 25 -15.56 2.90 -14.36
C VAL A 25 -14.96 1.50 -14.26
N GLU A 26 -13.74 1.29 -14.76
CA GLU A 26 -13.06 -0.01 -14.68
C GLU A 26 -12.74 -0.42 -13.23
N GLN A 27 -12.40 0.56 -12.37
CA GLN A 27 -12.17 0.30 -10.94
C GLN A 27 -13.43 -0.23 -10.26
N HIS A 28 -14.59 0.39 -10.50
CA HIS A 28 -15.86 -0.06 -9.94
C HIS A 28 -16.30 -1.40 -10.55
N HIS A 29 -16.12 -1.60 -11.85
CA HIS A 29 -16.38 -2.90 -12.50
C HIS A 29 -15.57 -4.03 -11.84
N LYS A 30 -14.27 -3.81 -11.63
CA LYS A 30 -13.40 -4.77 -10.94
C LYS A 30 -13.85 -5.01 -9.49
N SER A 31 -14.14 -3.96 -8.73
CA SER A 31 -14.63 -4.10 -7.35
C SER A 31 -15.90 -4.94 -7.27
N PHE A 32 -16.82 -4.79 -8.23
CA PHE A 32 -18.04 -5.61 -8.26
C PHE A 32 -17.78 -7.07 -8.66
N LEU A 33 -16.80 -7.34 -9.53
CA LEU A 33 -16.36 -8.72 -9.82
C LEU A 33 -15.75 -9.37 -8.57
N ASP A 34 -14.93 -8.63 -7.83
CA ASP A 34 -14.25 -9.14 -6.64
C ASP A 34 -15.21 -9.34 -5.46
N LEU A 35 -16.27 -8.53 -5.37
CA LEU A 35 -17.20 -8.49 -4.22
C LEU A 35 -18.53 -9.22 -4.44
N THR A 36 -18.84 -9.70 -5.65
CA THR A 36 -20.14 -10.33 -5.96
C THR A 36 -19.98 -11.65 -6.71
N ILE A 37 -20.98 -12.53 -6.58
CA ILE A 37 -21.06 -13.81 -7.30
C ILE A 37 -21.78 -13.68 -8.66
N ILE A 38 -22.08 -12.46 -9.11
CA ILE A 38 -22.76 -12.22 -10.39
C ILE A 38 -21.81 -12.61 -11.51
N SER A 39 -22.31 -13.36 -12.50
CA SER A 39 -21.51 -13.78 -13.65
C SER A 39 -20.80 -12.59 -14.30
N SER A 40 -19.52 -12.77 -14.63
CA SER A 40 -18.71 -11.78 -15.35
C SER A 40 -19.27 -11.43 -16.74
N GLU A 41 -20.18 -12.25 -17.27
CA GLU A 41 -20.93 -11.96 -18.49
C GLU A 41 -22.05 -10.95 -18.28
N SER A 42 -22.64 -10.91 -17.09
CA SER A 42 -23.73 -10.00 -16.70
C SER A 42 -23.24 -8.66 -16.11
N LEU A 43 -21.93 -8.51 -15.91
CA LEU A 43 -21.25 -7.31 -15.44
C LEU A 43 -20.35 -6.77 -16.56
N LYS A 44 -20.74 -5.68 -17.25
CA LYS A 44 -19.92 -5.12 -18.33
C LYS A 44 -19.69 -3.61 -18.20
N THR A 45 -18.49 -3.22 -18.61
CA THR A 45 -18.15 -1.84 -18.92
C THR A 45 -18.65 -1.47 -20.33
N LEU A 46 -19.45 -0.41 -20.43
CA LEU A 46 -19.88 0.18 -21.69
C LEU A 46 -19.12 1.48 -21.97
N THR A 47 -18.55 1.56 -23.17
CA THR A 47 -17.73 2.70 -23.59
C THR A 47 -18.24 3.29 -24.90
N GLY A 48 -18.00 4.59 -25.11
CA GLY A 48 -18.36 5.27 -26.36
C GLY A 48 -17.62 4.73 -27.59
N ALA A 49 -16.52 3.99 -27.41
CA ALA A 49 -15.78 3.35 -28.50
C ALA A 49 -16.47 2.08 -29.03
N THR A 50 -17.35 1.45 -28.26
CA THR A 50 -18.10 0.27 -28.70
C THR A 50 -19.19 0.71 -29.67
N ALA A 51 -19.26 0.17 -30.88
CA ALA A 51 -20.27 0.57 -31.87
C ALA A 51 -21.73 0.43 -31.33
N PRO A 52 -22.66 1.33 -31.72
CA PRO A 52 -24.06 1.33 -31.28
C PRO A 52 -24.75 -0.05 -31.35
N ASP A 53 -24.68 -0.75 -32.48
CA ASP A 53 -25.34 -2.05 -32.66
C ASP A 53 -24.81 -3.13 -31.71
N LYS A 54 -23.51 -3.06 -31.39
CA LYS A 54 -22.90 -3.96 -30.40
C LYS A 54 -23.37 -3.60 -28.99
N ARG A 55 -23.44 -2.32 -28.63
CA ARG A 55 -23.98 -1.87 -27.32
C ARG A 55 -25.42 -2.33 -27.13
N LYS A 56 -26.27 -2.23 -28.15
CA LYS A 56 -27.68 -2.68 -28.11
C LYS A 56 -27.81 -4.18 -27.79
N LYS A 57 -26.92 -5.02 -28.31
CA LYS A 57 -26.87 -6.45 -27.97
C LYS A 57 -26.42 -6.67 -26.52
N ILE A 58 -25.35 -5.99 -26.10
CA ILE A 58 -24.81 -6.12 -24.73
C ILE A 58 -25.89 -5.80 -23.69
N TRP A 59 -26.71 -4.77 -23.91
CA TRP A 59 -27.79 -4.39 -22.99
C TRP A 59 -28.78 -5.51 -22.65
N LYS A 60 -28.96 -6.52 -23.51
CA LYS A 60 -29.94 -7.60 -23.28
C LYS A 60 -29.56 -8.53 -22.12
N ASP A 61 -28.26 -8.76 -21.93
CA ASP A 61 -27.75 -9.78 -21.01
C ASP A 61 -27.17 -9.18 -19.72
N LEU A 62 -27.34 -7.87 -19.53
CA LEU A 62 -26.75 -7.13 -18.41
C LEU A 62 -27.61 -7.10 -17.15
N LYS A 63 -26.98 -7.44 -16.03
CA LYS A 63 -27.50 -7.15 -14.69
C LYS A 63 -26.90 -5.88 -14.12
N ILE A 64 -25.61 -5.60 -14.35
CA ILE A 64 -24.99 -4.32 -13.96
C ILE A 64 -24.14 -3.75 -15.10
N ALA A 65 -24.40 -2.48 -15.43
CA ALA A 65 -23.67 -1.74 -16.45
C ALA A 65 -22.80 -0.66 -15.82
N PHE A 66 -21.52 -0.61 -16.19
CA PHE A 66 -20.56 0.40 -15.72
C PHE A 66 -20.21 1.33 -16.89
N MET A 67 -20.40 2.65 -16.75
CA MET A 67 -20.10 3.57 -17.85
C MET A 67 -19.87 5.01 -17.40
N THR A 68 -19.35 5.83 -18.31
CA THR A 68 -19.36 7.28 -18.12
C THR A 68 -20.73 7.86 -18.45
N PRO A 69 -21.17 8.94 -17.79
CA PRO A 69 -22.52 9.47 -18.00
C PRO A 69 -22.78 9.93 -19.43
N GLN A 70 -21.76 10.39 -20.16
CA GLN A 70 -21.91 10.80 -21.55
C GLN A 70 -22.34 9.62 -22.45
N VAL A 71 -21.90 8.40 -22.14
CA VAL A 71 -22.30 7.21 -22.91
C VAL A 71 -23.79 6.95 -22.71
N LEU A 72 -24.25 6.94 -21.45
CA LEU A 72 -25.67 6.71 -21.16
C LEU A 72 -26.56 7.84 -21.71
N GLN A 73 -26.16 9.10 -21.53
CA GLN A 73 -26.89 10.25 -22.06
C GLN A 73 -27.09 10.13 -23.57
N ASN A 74 -26.04 9.79 -24.32
CA ASN A 74 -26.12 9.62 -25.76
C ASN A 74 -26.99 8.41 -26.15
N ASP A 75 -26.88 7.28 -25.45
CA ASP A 75 -27.70 6.09 -25.70
C ASP A 75 -29.19 6.35 -25.42
N LEU A 76 -29.50 7.20 -24.44
CA LEU A 76 -30.86 7.66 -24.14
C LEU A 76 -31.40 8.62 -25.21
N ILE A 77 -30.61 9.61 -25.61
CA ILE A 77 -31.02 10.59 -26.63
C ILE A 77 -31.26 9.93 -27.98
N SER A 78 -30.42 8.94 -28.34
CA SER A 78 -30.52 8.20 -29.61
C SER A 78 -31.54 7.06 -29.59
N GLY A 79 -32.23 6.82 -28.46
CA GLY A 79 -33.20 5.73 -28.33
C GLY A 79 -32.60 4.32 -28.42
N LEU A 80 -31.28 4.19 -28.24
CA LEU A 80 -30.56 2.92 -28.33
C LEU A 80 -30.90 1.97 -27.18
N TYR A 81 -31.16 2.53 -26.01
CA TYR A 81 -31.54 1.80 -24.80
C TYR A 81 -32.65 2.52 -24.03
N SER A 82 -33.50 1.74 -23.35
CA SER A 82 -34.57 2.27 -22.49
C SER A 82 -34.27 1.97 -21.03
N ILE A 83 -34.27 3.02 -20.19
CA ILE A 83 -34.08 2.91 -18.74
C ILE A 83 -35.32 2.45 -17.96
N LYS A 84 -36.39 2.06 -18.66
CA LYS A 84 -37.68 1.66 -18.05
C LYS A 84 -37.56 0.54 -17.01
N ASN A 85 -36.65 -0.41 -17.25
CA ASN A 85 -36.42 -1.56 -16.36
C ASN A 85 -35.16 -1.40 -15.47
N VAL A 86 -34.64 -0.19 -15.31
CA VAL A 86 -33.48 0.05 -14.43
C VAL A 86 -33.96 0.25 -12.99
N SER A 87 -33.51 -0.59 -12.06
CA SER A 87 -33.95 -0.56 -10.65
C SER A 87 -33.07 0.27 -9.73
N LEU A 88 -31.86 0.65 -10.17
CA LEU A 88 -30.95 1.50 -9.42
C LEU A 88 -29.98 2.22 -10.36
N ILE A 89 -29.78 3.52 -10.15
CA ILE A 89 -28.63 4.26 -10.70
C ILE A 89 -27.75 4.78 -9.57
N ILE A 90 -26.46 4.45 -9.65
CA ILE A 90 -25.43 4.93 -8.75
C ILE A 90 -24.64 6.03 -9.46
N PHE A 91 -24.58 7.22 -8.87
CA PHE A 91 -23.81 8.35 -9.36
C PHE A 91 -22.57 8.53 -8.47
N ASP A 92 -21.42 8.08 -8.96
CA ASP A 92 -20.13 8.35 -8.32
C ASP A 92 -19.65 9.77 -8.63
N GLU A 93 -18.96 10.38 -7.66
CA GLU A 93 -18.63 11.80 -7.65
C GLU A 93 -19.85 12.69 -7.95
N CYS A 94 -20.95 12.42 -7.24
CA CYS A 94 -22.27 13.04 -7.47
C CYS A 94 -22.26 14.57 -7.32
N HIS A 95 -21.23 15.15 -6.69
CA HIS A 95 -21.01 16.59 -6.60
C HIS A 95 -20.88 17.29 -7.97
N ARG A 96 -20.73 16.52 -9.04
CA ARG A 96 -20.73 17.00 -10.44
C ARG A 96 -22.11 17.27 -11.01
N ALA A 97 -23.20 16.86 -10.34
CA ALA A 97 -24.58 17.06 -10.80
C ALA A 97 -25.04 18.51 -10.62
N VAL A 98 -24.39 19.44 -11.31
CA VAL A 98 -24.65 20.87 -11.31
C VAL A 98 -24.61 21.40 -12.75
N GLY A 99 -25.39 22.45 -13.03
CA GLY A 99 -25.52 23.00 -14.39
C GLY A 99 -25.88 21.94 -15.44
N ASP A 100 -25.27 22.04 -16.62
CA ASP A 100 -25.56 21.18 -17.79
C ASP A 100 -24.81 19.84 -17.78
N TYR A 101 -24.32 19.39 -16.63
CA TYR A 101 -23.62 18.11 -16.55
C TYR A 101 -24.58 16.93 -16.81
N ALA A 102 -24.08 15.90 -17.50
CA ALA A 102 -24.85 14.74 -17.95
C ALA A 102 -25.67 14.04 -16.85
N TYR A 103 -25.21 14.06 -15.60
CA TYR A 103 -25.96 13.49 -14.47
C TYR A 103 -27.34 14.11 -14.29
N CYS A 104 -27.48 15.43 -14.44
CA CYS A 104 -28.75 16.14 -14.28
C CYS A 104 -29.79 15.64 -15.29
N PHE A 105 -29.38 15.47 -16.55
CA PHE A 105 -30.24 14.93 -17.61
C PHE A 105 -30.64 13.47 -17.33
N ILE A 106 -29.68 12.62 -16.98
CA ILE A 106 -29.91 11.19 -16.74
C ILE A 106 -30.84 10.98 -15.55
N ALA A 107 -30.60 11.66 -14.43
CA ALA A 107 -31.42 11.54 -13.22
C ALA A 107 -32.87 11.93 -13.51
N LYS A 108 -33.08 13.07 -14.19
CA LYS A 108 -34.41 13.51 -14.63
C LYS A 108 -35.11 12.46 -15.49
N LYS A 109 -34.44 11.95 -16.53
CA LYS A 109 -35.01 10.92 -17.41
C LYS A 109 -35.30 9.62 -16.65
N TYR A 110 -34.44 9.24 -15.72
CA TYR A 110 -34.60 8.02 -14.93
C TYR A 110 -35.83 8.06 -14.02
N VAL A 111 -36.03 9.18 -13.32
CA VAL A 111 -37.22 9.37 -12.48
C VAL A 111 -38.50 9.45 -13.33
N GLU A 112 -38.45 10.06 -14.52
CA GLU A 112 -39.60 10.15 -15.44
C GLU A 112 -40.00 8.79 -16.04
N MET A 113 -39.05 7.89 -16.32
CA MET A 113 -39.28 6.73 -17.18
C MET A 113 -39.16 5.37 -16.51
N SER A 114 -38.44 5.26 -15.38
CA SER A 114 -38.24 3.97 -14.70
C SER A 114 -39.50 3.52 -13.98
N LYS A 115 -39.77 2.20 -13.99
CA LYS A 115 -40.81 1.58 -13.17
C LYS A 115 -40.48 1.57 -11.68
N TYR A 116 -39.19 1.61 -11.32
CA TYR A 116 -38.71 1.43 -9.94
C TYR A 116 -37.52 2.36 -9.65
N PRO A 117 -37.70 3.69 -9.70
CA PRO A 117 -36.60 4.63 -9.56
C PRO A 117 -35.96 4.54 -8.17
N GLN A 118 -34.67 4.25 -8.10
CA GLN A 118 -33.84 4.38 -6.91
C GLN A 118 -32.51 5.00 -7.29
N ILE A 119 -32.10 6.06 -6.60
CA ILE A 119 -30.84 6.76 -6.85
C ILE A 119 -29.94 6.66 -5.62
N LEU A 120 -28.65 6.38 -5.85
CA LEU A 120 -27.60 6.50 -4.84
C LEU A 120 -26.53 7.46 -5.35
N GLY A 121 -26.33 8.58 -4.65
CA GLY A 121 -25.24 9.52 -4.93
C GLY A 121 -24.07 9.27 -3.97
N LEU A 122 -22.87 9.07 -4.51
CA LEU A 122 -21.64 8.90 -3.73
C LEU A 122 -20.71 10.08 -3.99
N THR A 123 -20.18 10.69 -2.93
CA THR A 123 -19.15 11.73 -3.04
C THR A 123 -18.39 11.88 -1.73
N ALA A 124 -17.07 12.07 -1.80
CA ALA A 124 -16.26 12.42 -0.64
C ALA A 124 -16.47 13.89 -0.21
N SER A 125 -16.92 14.75 -1.12
CA SER A 125 -17.18 16.17 -0.84
C SER A 125 -18.34 16.68 -1.69
N PRO A 126 -19.55 16.89 -1.12
CA PRO A 126 -20.70 17.40 -1.85
C PRO A 126 -20.61 18.92 -2.12
N GLY A 127 -19.63 19.62 -1.54
CA GLY A 127 -19.46 21.08 -1.62
C GLY A 127 -19.31 21.72 -0.24
N SER A 128 -18.80 22.95 -0.20
CA SER A 128 -18.54 23.69 1.05
C SER A 128 -19.68 24.63 1.47
N THR A 129 -20.78 24.67 0.71
CA THR A 129 -21.93 25.55 0.99
C THR A 129 -23.24 24.77 0.88
N GLU A 130 -24.17 25.09 1.76
CA GLU A 130 -25.50 24.47 1.79
C GLU A 130 -26.25 24.63 0.46
N GLY A 131 -26.18 25.81 -0.16
CA GLY A 131 -26.81 26.05 -1.46
C GLY A 131 -26.33 25.09 -2.56
N LYS A 132 -25.05 24.71 -2.55
CA LYS A 132 -24.50 23.76 -3.53
C LYS A 132 -24.94 22.32 -3.26
N ILE A 133 -25.02 21.94 -1.99
CA ILE A 133 -25.56 20.63 -1.58
C ILE A 133 -27.03 20.52 -2.01
N ASN A 134 -27.82 21.58 -1.77
CA ASN A 134 -29.23 21.63 -2.16
C ASN A 134 -29.43 21.64 -3.68
N GLU A 135 -28.52 22.23 -4.46
CA GLU A 135 -28.51 22.11 -5.92
C GLU A 135 -28.35 20.65 -6.36
N ILE A 136 -27.36 19.94 -5.81
CA ILE A 136 -27.11 18.52 -6.12
C ILE A 136 -28.31 17.66 -5.74
N ARG A 137 -28.88 17.86 -4.54
CA ARG A 137 -30.08 17.13 -4.09
C ARG A 137 -31.24 17.27 -5.06
N ARG A 138 -31.53 18.49 -5.48
CA ARG A 138 -32.62 18.75 -6.44
C ARG A 138 -32.35 18.11 -7.79
N ASN A 139 -31.13 18.25 -8.31
CA ASN A 139 -30.77 17.72 -9.63
C ASN A 139 -30.76 16.19 -9.69
N LEU A 140 -30.42 15.52 -8.58
CA LEU A 140 -30.38 14.06 -8.49
C LEU A 140 -31.59 13.44 -7.79
N PHE A 141 -32.59 14.24 -7.40
CA PHE A 141 -33.77 13.79 -6.65
C PHE A 141 -33.40 13.04 -5.35
N ILE A 142 -32.38 13.53 -4.62
CA ILE A 142 -31.91 12.93 -3.37
C ILE A 142 -32.71 13.47 -2.18
N GLU A 143 -33.49 12.60 -1.58
CA GLU A 143 -34.33 12.93 -0.41
C GLU A 143 -33.53 12.83 0.88
N HIS A 144 -32.69 11.80 1.03
CA HIS A 144 -31.93 11.52 2.24
C HIS A 144 -30.43 11.72 2.02
N ILE A 145 -29.79 12.44 2.94
CA ILE A 145 -28.33 12.59 2.98
C ILE A 145 -27.82 11.83 4.18
N GLU A 146 -26.83 10.98 3.94
CA GLU A 146 -26.10 10.27 4.96
C GLU A 146 -24.65 10.74 4.93
N ILE A 147 -24.15 11.27 6.06
CA ILE A 147 -22.78 11.74 6.19
C ILE A 147 -22.02 10.72 7.02
N ARG A 148 -20.84 10.36 6.52
CA ARG A 148 -19.86 9.58 7.27
C ARG A 148 -18.56 10.35 7.37
N THR A 149 -18.00 10.29 8.56
CA THR A 149 -16.75 10.90 8.97
C THR A 149 -15.75 9.80 9.26
N GLU A 150 -14.48 10.21 9.37
CA GLU A 150 -13.39 9.32 9.71
C GLU A 150 -13.47 8.69 11.11
N LYS A 151 -14.38 9.19 11.94
CA LYS A 151 -14.61 8.69 13.30
C LYS A 151 -15.70 7.62 13.36
N ASP A 152 -16.52 7.50 12.32
CA ASP A 152 -17.66 6.60 12.33
C ASP A 152 -17.20 5.13 12.34
N PRO A 153 -17.86 4.24 13.11
CA PRO A 153 -17.39 2.86 13.32
C PRO A 153 -17.24 2.03 12.03
N ASP A 154 -18.07 2.31 11.03
CA ASP A 154 -18.07 1.64 9.72
C ASP A 154 -17.01 2.19 8.75
N VAL A 155 -16.46 3.38 9.03
CA VAL A 155 -15.41 4.02 8.21
C VAL A 155 -14.02 3.91 8.85
N LYS A 156 -13.94 4.06 10.18
CA LYS A 156 -12.69 4.06 10.95
C LYS A 156 -11.72 2.92 10.63
N PRO A 157 -12.16 1.66 10.41
CA PRO A 157 -11.23 0.55 10.09
C PRO A 157 -10.52 0.70 8.73
N TYR A 158 -11.07 1.50 7.83
CA TYR A 158 -10.59 1.65 6.45
C TYR A 158 -9.75 2.92 6.25
N ILE A 159 -9.63 3.76 7.28
CA ILE A 159 -8.87 5.01 7.21
C ILE A 159 -7.45 4.81 7.69
N GLN A 160 -6.52 5.25 6.85
CA GLN A 160 -5.11 5.37 7.19
C GLN A 160 -4.88 6.64 8.00
N ASN A 161 -4.07 6.57 9.07
CA ASN A 161 -3.75 7.74 9.88
C ASN A 161 -3.00 8.79 9.04
N VAL A 162 -3.56 9.99 8.92
CA VAL A 162 -2.93 11.12 8.23
C VAL A 162 -2.34 12.09 9.25
N SER A 163 -1.02 12.30 9.20
CA SER A 163 -0.34 13.32 9.99
C SER A 163 0.02 14.51 9.11
N ASN A 164 -0.51 15.69 9.45
CA ASN A 164 -0.30 16.93 8.69
C ASN A 164 0.73 17.82 9.39
N LYS A 165 1.81 18.17 8.68
CA LYS A 165 2.83 19.10 9.17
C LYS A 165 3.00 20.28 8.21
N TRP A 166 2.64 21.47 8.67
CA TRP A 166 2.81 22.71 7.92
C TRP A 166 4.21 23.28 8.09
N ILE A 167 4.93 23.46 6.97
CA ILE A 167 6.26 24.09 6.95
C ILE A 167 6.15 25.46 6.28
N LYS A 168 6.28 26.53 7.08
CA LYS A 168 6.28 27.91 6.58
C LYS A 168 7.70 28.29 6.15
N ILE A 169 7.83 28.81 4.93
CA ILE A 169 9.12 29.16 4.32
C ILE A 169 9.14 30.67 4.06
N LYS A 170 10.21 31.34 4.52
CA LYS A 170 10.42 32.77 4.26
C LYS A 170 10.97 32.97 2.85
N LEU A 171 10.45 33.96 2.13
CA LEU A 171 11.00 34.39 0.85
C LEU A 171 12.31 35.16 1.07
N PRO A 172 13.34 34.96 0.22
CA PRO A 172 14.58 35.73 0.26
C PRO A 172 14.32 37.22 0.01
N SER A 173 15.18 38.10 0.54
CA SER A 173 15.08 39.55 0.36
C SER A 173 15.08 39.98 -1.10
N GLU A 174 15.83 39.28 -1.94
CA GLU A 174 15.95 39.53 -3.37
C GLU A 174 14.65 39.20 -4.12
N PHE A 175 13.89 38.20 -3.63
CA PHE A 175 12.57 37.87 -4.17
C PHE A 175 11.55 38.91 -3.73
N LEU A 176 11.66 39.39 -2.49
CA LEU A 176 10.80 40.43 -1.94
C LEU A 176 10.98 41.77 -2.68
N GLU A 177 12.20 42.09 -3.12
CA GLU A 177 12.46 43.28 -3.94
C GLU A 177 11.72 43.23 -5.29
N ILE A 178 11.85 42.13 -6.03
CA ILE A 178 11.14 41.92 -7.31
C ILE A 178 9.63 41.91 -7.08
N LYS A 179 9.18 41.19 -6.05
CA LYS A 179 7.77 41.10 -5.68
C LYS A 179 7.20 42.48 -5.38
N LYS A 180 7.90 43.32 -4.62
CA LYS A 180 7.47 44.68 -4.29
C LYS A 180 7.24 45.53 -5.53
N LEU A 181 8.16 45.52 -6.50
CA LEU A 181 8.00 46.25 -7.77
C LEU A 181 6.74 45.82 -8.54
N ILE A 182 6.46 44.52 -8.58
CA ILE A 182 5.28 43.96 -9.23
C ILE A 182 4.01 44.33 -8.45
N GLU A 183 4.01 44.18 -7.13
CA GLU A 183 2.89 44.48 -6.24
C GLU A 183 2.52 45.97 -6.27
N ASP A 184 3.50 46.87 -6.31
CA ASP A 184 3.25 48.30 -6.36
C ASP A 184 2.59 48.69 -7.69
N LYS A 185 3.07 48.15 -8.82
CA LYS A 185 2.40 48.32 -10.12
C LYS A 185 1.00 47.69 -10.17
N LEU A 186 0.82 46.54 -9.52
CA LEU A 186 -0.48 45.88 -9.44
C LEU A 186 -1.48 46.72 -8.62
N LYS A 187 -1.03 47.31 -7.50
CA LYS A 187 -1.84 48.22 -6.68
C LYS A 187 -2.26 49.46 -7.46
N GLU A 188 -1.39 50.04 -8.30
CA GLU A 188 -1.78 51.16 -9.19
C GLU A 188 -2.94 50.77 -10.10
N CYS A 189 -2.87 49.58 -10.72
CA CYS A 189 -3.95 49.08 -11.56
C CYS A 189 -5.25 48.88 -10.76
N TYR A 190 -5.16 48.26 -9.58
CA TYR A 190 -6.34 48.03 -8.74
C TYR A 190 -6.96 49.32 -8.22
N LYS A 191 -6.13 50.33 -7.87
CA LYS A 191 -6.60 51.64 -7.43
C LYS A 191 -7.44 52.30 -8.51
N PHE A 192 -6.94 52.34 -9.75
CA PHE A 192 -7.70 52.86 -10.88
C PHE A 192 -9.01 52.08 -11.10
N LEU A 193 -8.96 50.75 -11.12
CA LEU A 193 -10.16 49.93 -11.32
C LEU A 193 -11.19 50.11 -10.19
N LYS A 194 -10.74 50.34 -8.95
CA LYS A 194 -11.63 50.64 -7.83
C LYS A 194 -12.24 52.04 -7.95
N GLU A 195 -11.45 53.05 -8.30
CA GLU A 195 -11.92 54.43 -8.53
C GLU A 195 -12.96 54.54 -9.67
N ASN A 196 -13.04 53.53 -10.53
CA ASN A 196 -14.00 53.43 -11.63
C ASN A 196 -15.17 52.46 -11.34
N ASP A 197 -15.34 52.04 -10.09
CA ASP A 197 -16.38 51.08 -9.63
C ASP A 197 -16.34 49.73 -10.36
N LEU A 198 -15.15 49.30 -10.80
CA LEU A 198 -14.94 48.01 -11.45
C LEU A 198 -14.45 46.95 -10.46
N LEU A 199 -13.81 47.36 -9.35
CA LEU A 199 -13.36 46.49 -8.27
C LEU A 199 -13.84 47.01 -6.91
N ASN A 200 -14.07 46.10 -5.97
CA ASN A 200 -14.52 46.44 -4.61
C ASN A 200 -13.36 46.85 -3.68
N SER A 201 -12.12 46.54 -4.04
CA SER A 201 -10.94 46.76 -3.19
C SER A 201 -9.68 46.97 -4.03
N TYR A 202 -8.72 47.72 -3.50
CA TYR A 202 -7.36 47.80 -4.01
C TYR A 202 -6.34 47.00 -3.17
N ASP A 203 -6.80 46.38 -2.08
CA ASP A 203 -6.01 45.47 -1.26
C ASP A 203 -5.73 44.18 -2.04
N LEU A 204 -4.45 43.89 -2.27
CA LEU A 204 -3.98 42.71 -3.01
C LEU A 204 -4.49 41.40 -2.41
N LYS A 205 -4.73 41.34 -1.10
CA LYS A 205 -5.20 40.12 -0.41
C LYS A 205 -6.71 39.88 -0.60
N LYS A 206 -7.46 40.91 -0.99
CA LYS A 206 -8.93 40.85 -1.13
C LYS A 206 -9.40 40.66 -2.57
N VAL A 207 -8.53 40.86 -3.55
CA VAL A 207 -8.88 40.78 -4.97
C VAL A 207 -8.32 39.48 -5.56
N THR A 208 -9.20 38.62 -6.07
CA THR A 208 -8.79 37.37 -6.71
C THR A 208 -8.67 37.53 -8.23
N ARG A 209 -7.93 36.64 -8.90
CA ARG A 209 -7.89 36.60 -10.38
C ARG A 209 -9.28 36.36 -10.99
N LYS A 210 -10.19 35.68 -10.27
CA LYS A 210 -11.59 35.49 -10.69
C LYS A 210 -12.33 36.82 -10.75
N ASP A 211 -12.05 37.73 -9.81
CA ASP A 211 -12.66 39.06 -9.81
C ASP A 211 -12.15 39.87 -11.00
N LEU A 212 -10.85 39.83 -11.30
CA LEU A 212 -10.28 40.47 -12.50
C LEU A 212 -10.86 39.94 -13.82
N LEU A 213 -11.19 38.64 -13.90
CA LEU A 213 -11.83 38.07 -15.08
C LEU A 213 -13.30 38.50 -15.23
N LYS A 214 -13.99 38.82 -14.13
CA LYS A 214 -15.34 39.39 -14.17
C LYS A 214 -15.32 40.85 -14.64
N VAL A 215 -14.28 41.60 -14.26
CA VAL A 215 -14.10 43.01 -14.65
C VAL A 215 -14.20 43.19 -16.17
N ASP A 216 -13.62 42.29 -16.97
CA ASP A 216 -13.69 42.40 -18.44
C ASP A 216 -15.13 42.36 -18.97
N LYS A 217 -16.01 41.55 -18.37
CA LYS A 217 -17.44 41.52 -18.74
C LYS A 217 -18.14 42.83 -18.39
N ILE A 218 -17.84 43.39 -17.22
CA ILE A 218 -18.41 44.66 -16.74
C ILE A 218 -17.95 45.80 -17.66
N ILE A 219 -16.65 45.85 -17.97
CA ILE A 219 -16.06 46.84 -18.88
C ILE A 219 -16.70 46.75 -20.27
N ASN A 220 -16.80 45.55 -20.85
CA ASN A 220 -17.40 45.39 -22.17
C ASN A 220 -18.87 45.84 -22.18
N SER A 221 -19.64 45.52 -21.14
CA SER A 221 -21.01 46.03 -21.00
C SER A 221 -21.07 47.55 -20.88
N LYS A 222 -20.18 48.18 -20.10
CA LYS A 222 -20.11 49.64 -19.98
C LYS A 222 -19.72 50.29 -21.32
N ILE A 223 -18.77 49.72 -22.07
CA ILE A 223 -18.39 50.21 -23.41
C ILE A 223 -19.57 50.15 -24.39
N THR A 224 -20.33 49.05 -24.39
CA THR A 224 -21.50 48.90 -25.28
C THR A 224 -22.61 49.90 -24.95
N ASN A 225 -22.78 50.23 -23.67
CA ASN A 225 -23.85 51.11 -23.20
C ASN A 225 -23.44 52.59 -23.09
N ALA A 226 -22.15 52.91 -23.23
CA ALA A 226 -21.63 54.26 -23.11
C ALA A 226 -22.06 55.13 -24.30
N SER A 227 -22.72 56.25 -24.00
CA SER A 227 -23.15 57.24 -24.99
C SER A 227 -22.13 58.38 -25.17
N ASP A 228 -21.25 58.57 -24.19
CA ASP A 228 -20.19 59.58 -24.18
C ASP A 228 -18.84 58.99 -24.62
N ASP A 229 -18.13 59.71 -25.47
CA ASP A 229 -16.83 59.27 -25.98
C ASP A 229 -15.72 59.36 -24.91
N ASN A 230 -15.83 60.26 -23.92
CA ASN A 230 -14.89 60.29 -22.80
C ASN A 230 -15.05 59.05 -21.90
N GLU A 231 -16.29 58.64 -21.59
CA GLU A 231 -16.59 57.40 -20.87
C GLU A 231 -16.03 56.18 -21.62
N LYS A 232 -16.19 56.12 -22.95
CA LYS A 232 -15.59 55.05 -23.77
C LYS A 232 -14.08 55.04 -23.65
N ILE A 233 -13.40 56.18 -23.78
CA ILE A 233 -11.93 56.29 -23.66
C ILE A 233 -11.46 55.81 -22.28
N GLN A 234 -12.16 56.22 -21.22
CA GLN A 234 -11.88 55.79 -19.84
C GLN A 234 -12.03 54.27 -19.68
N MET A 235 -13.10 53.68 -20.24
CA MET A 235 -13.32 52.24 -20.19
C MET A 235 -12.31 51.45 -21.05
N PHE A 236 -11.86 51.99 -22.19
CA PHE A 236 -10.75 51.40 -22.95
C PHE A 236 -9.44 51.43 -22.16
N ASN A 237 -9.18 52.49 -21.38
CA ASN A 237 -8.04 52.54 -20.48
C ASN A 237 -8.19 51.53 -19.32
N ALA A 238 -9.38 51.43 -18.72
CA ALA A 238 -9.69 50.42 -17.71
C ALA A 238 -9.46 49.00 -18.24
N LYS A 239 -9.83 48.72 -19.50
CA LYS A 239 -9.60 47.43 -20.17
C LYS A 239 -8.11 47.10 -20.28
N LYS A 240 -7.29 48.10 -20.62
CA LYS A 240 -5.82 47.95 -20.67
C LYS A 240 -5.25 47.63 -19.29
N LEU A 241 -5.68 48.35 -18.25
CA LEU A 241 -5.22 48.16 -16.88
C LEU A 241 -5.71 46.84 -16.27
N ALA A 242 -6.93 46.41 -16.55
CA ALA A 242 -7.44 45.09 -16.16
C ALA A 242 -6.61 43.96 -16.79
N ALA A 243 -6.26 44.08 -18.08
CA ALA A 243 -5.38 43.13 -18.74
C ALA A 243 -3.97 43.10 -18.11
N ASN A 244 -3.41 44.26 -17.74
CA ASN A 244 -2.13 44.35 -17.05
C ASN A 244 -2.19 43.80 -15.62
N ALA A 245 -3.28 44.05 -14.90
CA ALA A 245 -3.52 43.53 -13.56
C ALA A 245 -3.52 42.00 -13.55
N ILE A 246 -4.12 41.35 -14.56
CA ILE A 246 -4.05 39.88 -14.71
C ILE A 246 -2.61 39.40 -14.90
N ARG A 247 -1.83 40.11 -15.73
CA ARG A 247 -0.41 39.75 -15.99
C ARG A 247 0.44 39.93 -14.74
N LEU A 248 0.28 41.05 -14.03
CA LEU A 248 1.02 41.37 -12.81
C LEU A 248 0.64 40.43 -11.65
N SER A 249 -0.65 40.14 -11.47
CA SER A 249 -1.12 39.13 -10.51
C SER A 249 -0.54 37.74 -10.82
N TYR A 250 -0.32 37.42 -12.09
CA TYR A 250 0.35 36.17 -12.46
C TYR A 250 1.85 36.20 -12.21
N MET A 251 2.54 37.32 -12.49
CA MET A 251 3.94 37.51 -12.15
C MET A 251 4.20 37.40 -10.64
N ASP A 252 3.32 38.01 -9.82
CA ASP A 252 3.37 37.94 -8.36
C ASP A 252 3.23 36.49 -7.84
N GLU A 253 2.26 35.74 -8.37
CA GLU A 253 2.09 34.31 -8.05
C GLU A 253 3.33 33.50 -8.44
N LEU A 254 3.93 33.77 -9.61
CA LEU A 254 5.13 33.08 -10.07
C LEU A 254 6.32 33.31 -9.14
N ILE A 255 6.61 34.57 -8.75
CA ILE A 255 7.76 34.85 -7.88
C ILE A 255 7.56 34.26 -6.48
N GLU A 256 6.35 34.33 -5.94
CA GLU A 256 6.03 33.83 -4.59
C GLU A 256 6.00 32.29 -4.51
N THR A 257 5.54 31.62 -5.57
CA THR A 257 5.26 30.18 -5.48
C THR A 257 6.19 29.31 -6.32
N GLN A 258 6.75 29.84 -7.42
CA GLN A 258 7.49 29.08 -8.42
C GLN A 258 8.97 29.49 -8.53
N GLY A 259 9.27 30.77 -8.29
CA GLY A 259 10.61 31.34 -8.30
C GLY A 259 11.03 32.01 -9.60
N ILE A 260 12.33 32.32 -9.70
CA ILE A 260 12.92 33.23 -10.70
C ILE A 260 12.80 32.71 -12.14
N ARG A 261 13.06 31.43 -12.38
CA ARG A 261 13.07 30.87 -13.75
C ARG A 261 11.68 30.95 -14.42
N PRO A 262 10.58 30.48 -13.81
CA PRO A 262 9.24 30.65 -14.37
C PRO A 262 8.85 32.11 -14.61
N LEU A 263 9.22 33.02 -13.71
CA LEU A 263 8.99 34.45 -13.90
C LEU A 263 9.75 34.98 -15.12
N ASN A 264 11.03 34.63 -15.27
CA ASN A 264 11.85 34.99 -16.42
C ASN A 264 11.28 34.44 -17.74
N ASP A 265 10.82 33.20 -17.75
CA ASP A 265 10.23 32.57 -18.94
C ASP A 265 8.93 33.28 -19.33
N TYR A 266 8.14 33.74 -18.34
CA TYR A 266 6.97 34.57 -18.57
C TYR A 266 7.35 35.94 -19.16
N PHE A 267 8.41 36.58 -18.66
CA PHE A 267 8.96 37.80 -19.26
C PHE A 267 9.34 37.58 -20.72
N LYS A 268 10.19 36.58 -21.01
CA LYS A 268 10.65 36.24 -22.37
C LYS A 268 9.50 35.93 -23.32
N LYS A 269 8.50 35.15 -22.87
CA LYS A 269 7.33 34.80 -23.70
C LYS A 269 6.56 36.04 -24.15
N ASN A 270 6.44 37.05 -23.29
CA ASN A 270 5.78 38.30 -23.64
C ASN A 270 6.68 39.21 -24.49
N GLU A 271 8.00 39.22 -24.28
CA GLU A 271 8.94 39.90 -25.17
C GLU A 271 8.89 39.36 -26.60
N VAL A 272 8.79 38.04 -26.77
CA VAL A 272 8.61 37.43 -28.11
C VAL A 272 7.36 37.97 -28.79
N LYS A 273 6.25 38.14 -28.05
CA LYS A 273 5.04 38.76 -28.60
C LYS A 273 5.26 40.21 -29.02
N ILE A 274 6.04 40.97 -28.25
CA ILE A 274 6.37 42.36 -28.56
C ILE A 274 7.23 42.41 -29.83
N ARG A 275 8.30 41.60 -29.92
CA ARG A 275 9.19 41.53 -31.09
C ARG A 275 8.46 41.09 -32.35
N ASN A 276 7.55 40.11 -32.23
CA ASN A 276 6.77 39.61 -33.36
C ASN A 276 5.55 40.50 -33.70
N ASN A 277 5.44 41.70 -33.11
CA ASN A 277 4.32 42.63 -33.29
C ASN A 277 2.91 42.06 -32.97
N THR A 278 2.83 40.94 -32.25
CA THR A 278 1.57 40.29 -31.82
C THR A 278 1.10 40.75 -30.44
N ALA A 279 1.89 41.58 -29.74
CA ALA A 279 1.53 42.18 -28.46
C ALA A 279 0.54 43.34 -28.62
N ASN A 280 -0.47 43.40 -27.75
CA ASN A 280 -1.38 44.54 -27.64
C ASN A 280 -0.71 45.75 -26.96
N LYS A 281 -1.31 46.95 -27.14
CA LYS A 281 -0.77 48.22 -26.62
C LYS A 281 -0.48 48.18 -25.12
N SER A 282 -1.38 47.58 -24.32
CA SER A 282 -1.20 47.48 -22.86
C SER A 282 0.03 46.66 -22.46
N LEU A 283 0.35 45.60 -23.20
CA LEU A 283 1.54 44.79 -22.94
C LEU A 283 2.83 45.55 -23.26
N ARG A 284 2.86 46.31 -24.36
CA ARG A 284 4.03 47.11 -24.75
C ARG A 284 4.33 48.18 -23.70
N GLU A 285 3.32 48.96 -23.32
CA GLU A 285 3.44 49.98 -22.28
C GLU A 285 3.93 49.40 -20.95
N LEU A 286 3.38 48.23 -20.55
CA LEU A 286 3.81 47.56 -19.31
C LEU A 286 5.30 47.19 -19.33
N TYR A 287 5.85 46.80 -20.48
CA TYR A 287 7.27 46.40 -20.59
C TYR A 287 8.22 47.59 -20.77
N HIS A 288 7.69 48.79 -21.06
CA HIS A 288 8.44 50.05 -21.04
C HIS A 288 8.44 50.73 -19.67
N ASP A 289 7.59 50.28 -18.74
CA ASP A 289 7.54 50.78 -17.38
C ASP A 289 8.87 50.52 -16.64
N LYS A 290 9.35 51.53 -15.92
CA LYS A 290 10.66 51.52 -15.24
C LYS A 290 10.76 50.41 -14.18
N ASP A 291 9.68 50.16 -13.44
CA ASP A 291 9.69 49.23 -12.30
C ASP A 291 9.61 47.79 -12.83
N ILE A 292 8.86 47.57 -13.91
CA ILE A 292 8.80 46.28 -14.60
C ILE A 292 10.12 45.95 -15.31
N LYS A 293 10.76 46.96 -15.92
CA LYS A 293 12.11 46.79 -16.49
C LYS A 293 13.12 46.42 -15.41
N ARG A 294 13.10 47.11 -14.27
CA ARG A 294 13.95 46.79 -13.11
C ARG A 294 13.69 45.40 -12.54
N ALA A 295 12.41 45.02 -12.38
CA ALA A 295 12.02 43.68 -11.92
C ALA A 295 12.56 42.58 -12.85
N LYS A 296 12.52 42.81 -14.17
CA LYS A 296 13.09 41.90 -15.17
C LYS A 296 14.62 41.82 -15.05
N GLU A 297 15.32 42.95 -14.93
CA GLU A 297 16.78 42.99 -14.78
C GLU A 297 17.24 42.19 -13.55
N LEU A 298 16.60 42.43 -12.40
CA LEU A 298 16.83 41.66 -11.17
C LEU A 298 16.54 40.16 -11.35
N THR A 299 15.47 39.83 -12.06
CA THR A 299 15.12 38.43 -12.37
C THR A 299 16.23 37.76 -13.19
N VAL A 300 16.78 38.45 -14.20
CA VAL A 300 17.88 37.93 -15.02
C VAL A 300 19.17 37.79 -14.21
N GLU A 301 19.48 38.75 -13.34
CA GLU A 301 20.63 38.71 -12.44
C GLU A 301 20.55 37.53 -11.47
N LEU A 302 19.41 37.31 -10.82
CA LEU A 302 19.24 36.16 -9.91
C LEU A 302 19.27 34.83 -10.66
N LEU A 303 18.79 34.80 -11.91
CA LEU A 303 18.87 33.62 -12.76
C LEU A 303 20.31 33.28 -13.13
N SER A 304 21.15 34.28 -13.45
CA SER A 304 22.58 34.06 -13.77
C SER A 304 23.37 33.60 -12.56
N LYS A 305 22.99 34.03 -11.34
CA LYS A 305 23.52 33.52 -10.06
C LYS A 305 23.00 32.13 -9.68
N GLY A 306 22.13 31.52 -10.48
CA GLY A 306 21.59 30.18 -10.22
C GLY A 306 20.66 30.12 -9.01
N VAL A 307 20.03 31.22 -8.61
CA VAL A 307 19.17 31.26 -7.42
C VAL A 307 17.90 30.45 -7.65
N ILE A 308 17.62 29.51 -6.75
CA ILE A 308 16.44 28.65 -6.76
C ILE A 308 15.46 29.02 -5.64
N HIS A 309 14.20 28.70 -5.83
CA HIS A 309 13.16 28.94 -4.84
C HIS A 309 13.44 28.17 -3.52
N PRO A 310 13.30 28.76 -2.33
CA PRO A 310 13.66 28.12 -1.05
C PRO A 310 12.88 26.82 -0.76
N LYS A 311 11.65 26.69 -1.28
CA LYS A 311 10.87 25.44 -1.25
C LYS A 311 11.65 24.22 -1.77
N ILE A 312 12.51 24.39 -2.77
CA ILE A 312 13.28 23.27 -3.34
C ILE A 312 14.31 22.76 -2.33
N LYS A 313 15.02 23.67 -1.65
CA LYS A 313 15.98 23.32 -0.60
C LYS A 313 15.30 22.62 0.57
N GLU A 314 14.14 23.13 0.98
CA GLU A 314 13.37 22.53 2.08
C GLU A 314 12.78 21.17 1.67
N LEU A 315 12.27 21.04 0.44
CA LEU A 315 11.83 19.77 -0.12
C LEU A 315 12.95 18.74 -0.08
N MET A 316 14.17 19.10 -0.52
CA MET A 316 15.33 18.21 -0.45
C MET A 316 15.61 17.73 0.98
N LYS A 317 15.54 18.60 1.98
CA LYS A 317 15.71 18.20 3.40
C LYS A 317 14.63 17.22 3.84
N VAL A 318 13.37 17.51 3.55
CA VAL A 318 12.23 16.64 3.90
C VAL A 318 12.38 15.27 3.25
N LEU A 319 12.63 15.24 1.94
CA LEU A 319 12.80 13.99 1.18
C LEU A 319 14.01 13.20 1.66
N THR A 320 15.15 13.85 1.87
CA THR A 320 16.37 13.19 2.33
C THR A 320 16.20 12.62 3.74
N THR A 321 15.53 13.35 4.64
CA THR A 321 15.25 12.87 5.99
C THR A 321 14.32 11.66 5.96
N GLN A 322 13.26 11.73 5.16
CA GLN A 322 12.32 10.63 4.98
C GLN A 322 13.01 9.39 4.39
N ILE A 323 13.84 9.56 3.36
CA ILE A 323 14.54 8.45 2.69
C ILE A 323 15.67 7.88 3.55
N LYS A 324 16.34 8.70 4.36
CA LYS A 324 17.30 8.20 5.36
C LYS A 324 16.62 7.34 6.43
N ASN A 325 15.44 7.74 6.88
CA ASN A 325 14.68 6.99 7.88
C ASN A 325 14.03 5.73 7.29
N ASN A 326 13.51 5.81 6.06
CA ASN A 326 13.01 4.67 5.31
C ASN A 326 13.40 4.81 3.82
N SER A 327 14.41 4.05 3.40
CA SER A 327 14.94 4.05 2.03
C SER A 327 13.97 3.53 0.97
N LEU A 328 12.89 2.86 1.40
CA LEU A 328 11.82 2.34 0.56
C LEU A 328 10.56 3.23 0.56
N SER A 329 10.65 4.41 1.18
CA SER A 329 9.60 5.43 1.15
C SER A 329 9.19 5.77 -0.28
N ARG A 330 7.90 5.58 -0.58
CA ARG A 330 7.24 6.07 -1.79
C ARG A 330 6.64 7.43 -1.51
N ILE A 331 7.09 8.47 -2.21
CA ILE A 331 6.74 9.85 -1.91
C ILE A 331 6.08 10.50 -3.13
N LEU A 332 4.87 11.04 -2.93
CA LEU A 332 4.18 11.87 -3.93
C LEU A 332 4.36 13.34 -3.59
N VAL A 333 4.86 14.12 -4.56
CA VAL A 333 5.03 15.58 -4.43
C VAL A 333 4.01 16.27 -5.34
N PHE A 334 2.96 16.83 -4.73
CA PHE A 334 1.92 17.54 -5.47
C PHE A 334 2.34 18.99 -5.76
N CYS A 335 2.16 19.42 -7.01
CA CYS A 335 2.49 20.75 -7.49
C CYS A 335 1.31 21.40 -8.19
N HIS A 336 1.19 22.72 -8.08
CA HIS A 336 0.12 23.48 -8.74
C HIS A 336 0.39 23.69 -10.24
N PHE A 337 1.66 23.81 -10.65
CA PHE A 337 2.04 24.03 -12.04
C PHE A 337 2.91 22.90 -12.59
N ARG A 338 2.77 22.65 -13.88
CA ARG A 338 3.55 21.66 -14.61
C ARG A 338 5.05 22.02 -14.66
N ASP A 339 5.35 23.31 -14.79
CA ASP A 339 6.73 23.80 -14.78
C ASP A 339 7.42 23.54 -13.43
N SER A 340 6.68 23.57 -12.30
CA SER A 340 7.21 23.18 -10.99
C SER A 340 7.64 21.73 -10.97
N VAL A 341 6.82 20.83 -11.54
CA VAL A 341 7.13 19.40 -11.64
C VAL A 341 8.42 19.20 -12.42
N ASN A 342 8.54 19.86 -13.58
CA ASN A 342 9.74 19.77 -14.41
C ASN A 342 10.98 20.30 -13.67
N ASN A 343 10.86 21.42 -12.95
CA ASN A 343 11.97 21.98 -12.17
C ASN A 343 12.39 21.08 -11.01
N ILE A 344 11.45 20.46 -10.30
CA ILE A 344 11.75 19.49 -9.23
C ILE A 344 12.45 18.26 -9.80
N VAL A 345 11.94 17.70 -10.89
CA VAL A 345 12.55 16.52 -11.52
C VAL A 345 13.97 16.82 -11.98
N ARG A 346 14.21 17.97 -12.64
CA ARG A 346 15.56 18.42 -13.02
C ARG A 346 16.47 18.64 -11.81
N PHE A 347 15.95 19.18 -10.71
CA PHE A 347 16.74 19.41 -9.51
C PHE A 347 17.24 18.11 -8.86
N PHE A 348 16.44 17.04 -8.94
CA PHE A 348 16.81 15.71 -8.45
C PHE A 348 17.40 14.80 -9.54
N GLU A 349 17.62 15.31 -10.75
CA GLU A 349 18.24 14.55 -11.83
C GLU A 349 19.69 14.24 -11.47
N GLY A 350 20.07 12.96 -11.50
CA GLY A 350 21.39 12.50 -11.09
C GLY A 350 21.64 12.48 -9.57
N HIS A 351 20.64 12.78 -8.74
CA HIS A 351 20.78 12.68 -7.28
C HIS A 351 20.96 11.21 -6.84
N GLU A 352 21.93 10.94 -5.97
CA GLU A 352 22.36 9.56 -5.63
C GLU A 352 21.24 8.70 -5.02
N THR A 353 20.48 9.28 -4.09
CA THR A 353 19.44 8.57 -3.32
C THR A 353 18.02 8.78 -3.85
N ILE A 354 17.68 10.00 -4.27
CA ILE A 354 16.33 10.42 -4.68
C ILE A 354 16.16 10.24 -6.19
N LYS A 355 15.19 9.42 -6.59
CA LYS A 355 14.79 9.29 -7.99
C LYS A 355 13.42 9.94 -8.21
N ALA A 356 13.40 11.08 -8.88
CA ALA A 356 12.16 11.79 -9.19
C ALA A 356 11.66 11.44 -10.60
N GLN A 357 10.35 11.20 -10.73
CA GLN A 357 9.69 11.08 -12.02
C GLN A 357 8.51 12.05 -12.12
N LYS A 358 8.29 12.59 -13.31
CA LYS A 358 7.15 13.48 -13.57
C LYS A 358 5.86 12.67 -13.75
N PHE A 359 4.79 13.10 -13.09
CA PHE A 359 3.44 12.58 -13.33
C PHE A 359 2.51 13.73 -13.70
N VAL A 360 2.08 13.78 -14.96
CA VAL A 360 1.27 14.87 -15.54
C VAL A 360 0.12 14.32 -16.38
N GLY A 361 -0.88 15.15 -16.66
CA GLY A 361 -2.01 14.79 -17.53
C GLY A 361 -1.65 14.57 -19.01
N GLN A 362 -2.63 14.13 -19.80
CA GLN A 362 -2.46 13.81 -21.23
C GLN A 362 -2.28 15.04 -22.14
N ALA A 363 -2.70 16.22 -21.69
CA ALA A 363 -2.64 17.43 -22.49
C ALA A 363 -1.18 17.81 -22.81
N THR A 364 -0.89 18.07 -24.08
CA THR A 364 0.40 18.60 -24.54
C THR A 364 0.38 20.12 -24.51
N ARG A 365 1.42 20.75 -23.96
CA ARG A 365 1.56 22.21 -23.90
C ARG A 365 2.89 22.63 -24.52
N GLY A 366 2.84 23.11 -25.76
CA GLY A 366 4.05 23.51 -26.50
C GLY A 366 4.97 22.30 -26.71
N THR A 367 6.22 22.42 -26.26
CA THR A 367 7.24 21.36 -26.36
C THR A 367 7.15 20.30 -25.25
N ASP A 368 6.33 20.52 -24.21
CA ASP A 368 6.16 19.58 -23.11
C ASP A 368 4.97 18.63 -23.37
N LYS A 369 5.31 17.42 -23.85
CA LYS A 369 4.36 16.34 -24.17
C LYS A 369 3.71 15.76 -22.91
N GLY A 370 2.39 15.70 -22.86
CA GLY A 370 1.65 15.02 -21.78
C GLY A 370 1.94 13.51 -21.75
N LEU A 371 1.63 12.85 -20.63
CA LEU A 371 1.74 11.39 -20.53
C LEU A 371 0.50 10.74 -21.12
N THR A 372 0.67 9.74 -21.98
CA THR A 372 -0.42 8.89 -22.47
C THR A 372 -1.05 8.11 -21.32
N GLN A 373 -2.28 7.63 -21.52
CA GLN A 373 -2.95 6.81 -20.49
C GLN A 373 -2.15 5.56 -20.13
N LYS A 374 -1.48 4.93 -21.11
CA LYS A 374 -0.62 3.77 -20.90
C LYS A 374 0.58 4.11 -20.02
N GLU A 375 1.29 5.18 -20.33
CA GLU A 375 2.43 5.66 -19.54
C GLU A 375 2.02 6.06 -18.12
N GLN A 376 0.84 6.67 -17.94
CA GLN A 376 0.33 7.00 -16.60
C GLN A 376 0.05 5.74 -15.77
N ILE A 377 -0.56 4.71 -16.36
CA ILE A 377 -0.84 3.44 -15.68
C ILE A 377 0.47 2.74 -15.33
N GLU A 378 1.42 2.69 -16.26
CA GLU A 378 2.73 2.10 -16.05
C GLU A 378 3.52 2.81 -14.95
N LEU A 379 3.52 4.15 -14.93
CA LEU A 379 4.21 4.91 -13.88
C LEU A 379 3.56 4.73 -12.50
N ILE A 380 2.23 4.64 -12.42
CA ILE A 380 1.53 4.32 -11.17
C ILE A 380 1.85 2.89 -10.72
N LYS A 381 1.91 1.95 -11.67
CA LYS A 381 2.28 0.56 -11.38
C LYS A 381 3.71 0.50 -10.86
N ASP A 382 4.67 1.12 -11.54
CA ASP A 382 6.06 1.21 -11.10
C ASP A 382 6.20 1.89 -9.74
N PHE A 383 5.42 2.94 -9.48
CA PHE A 383 5.37 3.60 -8.17
C PHE A 383 4.81 2.69 -7.08
N LYS A 384 3.77 1.90 -7.38
CA LYS A 384 3.20 0.92 -6.45
C LYS A 384 4.13 -0.27 -6.22
N ASP A 385 4.81 -0.73 -7.27
CA ASP A 385 5.67 -1.90 -7.28
C ASP A 385 7.11 -1.58 -6.84
N PHE A 386 7.40 -0.33 -6.42
CA PHE A 386 8.72 0.08 -5.94
C PHE A 386 9.16 -0.75 -4.71
N PRO A 387 10.44 -1.22 -4.66
CA PRO A 387 11.57 -0.86 -5.53
C PRO A 387 11.50 -1.47 -6.95
N TRP A 388 11.84 -0.66 -7.96
CA TRP A 388 11.69 -0.98 -9.39
C TRP A 388 12.20 -2.38 -9.78
N LYS A 389 11.44 -3.09 -10.62
CA LYS A 389 11.87 -4.32 -11.33
C LYS A 389 13.20 -4.17 -12.11
N ASN A 390 13.56 -2.94 -12.51
CA ASN A 390 14.75 -2.65 -13.33
C ASN A 390 15.77 -1.68 -12.73
N THR A 391 15.64 -1.28 -11.47
CA THR A 391 16.81 -0.73 -10.78
C THR A 391 17.67 -1.88 -10.31
N ARG A 392 18.88 -1.99 -10.87
CA ARG A 392 20.01 -2.73 -10.27
C ARG A 392 20.40 -2.11 -8.93
N ARG A 393 19.47 -2.04 -7.99
CA ARG A 393 19.73 -1.91 -6.57
C ARG A 393 19.62 -3.32 -6.05
N PHE A 394 20.73 -4.05 -6.15
CA PHE A 394 20.90 -5.28 -5.40
C PHE A 394 20.53 -4.96 -3.93
N SER A 395 19.51 -5.62 -3.42
CA SER A 395 19.30 -5.82 -2.00
C SER A 395 19.26 -7.32 -1.84
N GLU A 396 20.42 -7.93 -2.03
CA GLU A 396 20.57 -9.36 -1.93
C GLU A 396 20.75 -9.68 -0.46
N ILE A 397 19.68 -10.10 0.19
CA ILE A 397 19.74 -10.54 1.58
C ILE A 397 20.48 -11.87 1.60
N TYR A 398 21.79 -11.81 1.74
CA TYR A 398 22.62 -12.97 1.96
C TYR A 398 22.62 -13.27 3.44
N LEU A 399 21.98 -14.38 3.79
CA LEU A 399 22.09 -15.00 5.09
C LEU A 399 22.86 -16.30 4.89
N ARG A 400 24.00 -16.44 5.57
CA ARG A 400 24.39 -17.77 6.04
C ARG A 400 23.82 -17.96 7.44
N TYR A 401 22.69 -18.66 7.47
CA TYR A 401 22.25 -19.55 8.55
C TYR A 401 21.84 -18.98 9.93
N PRO A 402 20.62 -19.38 10.34
CA PRO A 402 20.39 -19.98 11.65
C PRO A 402 19.82 -21.41 11.57
N GLU A 403 20.26 -22.22 10.61
CA GLU A 403 19.74 -23.60 10.43
C GLU A 403 20.80 -24.69 10.76
N LEU A 404 21.92 -24.32 11.41
CA LEU A 404 23.25 -24.95 11.23
C LEU A 404 23.24 -26.31 11.88
N THR A 405 22.96 -27.34 11.08
CA THR A 405 22.72 -28.66 11.64
C THR A 405 23.29 -29.84 10.90
N ARG A 406 24.36 -29.64 10.15
CA ARG A 406 25.54 -30.54 10.13
C ARG A 406 26.63 -29.77 9.41
N GLY A 407 27.88 -29.69 9.87
CA GLY A 407 28.52 -30.07 11.11
C GLY A 407 29.92 -29.47 11.01
N ARG A 408 30.32 -28.68 12.02
CA ARG A 408 31.70 -28.23 12.17
C ARG A 408 32.67 -29.42 11.97
N ASP A 409 32.31 -30.57 12.52
CA ASP A 409 33.12 -31.79 12.40
C ASP A 409 33.16 -32.35 10.97
N GLU A 410 32.11 -32.32 10.13
CA GLU A 410 32.20 -32.94 8.79
C GLU A 410 32.78 -32.02 7.68
N MET A 411 32.59 -30.69 7.75
CA MET A 411 33.13 -29.77 6.73
C MET A 411 34.40 -29.01 7.16
N SER A 412 34.63 -28.81 8.47
CA SER A 412 35.91 -28.25 8.95
C SER A 412 37.00 -29.32 9.05
N GLU A 413 36.65 -30.60 9.28
CA GLU A 413 37.61 -31.71 9.08
C GLU A 413 37.98 -31.89 7.60
N ARG A 414 37.22 -31.28 6.67
CA ARG A 414 37.44 -31.36 5.22
C ARG A 414 37.97 -30.07 4.57
N ASN A 415 38.57 -29.15 5.34
CA ASN A 415 39.30 -27.97 4.84
C ASN A 415 38.51 -26.96 3.97
N HIS A 416 37.20 -26.77 4.20
CA HIS A 416 36.43 -25.73 3.48
C HIS A 416 36.54 -24.35 4.15
N ASN A 417 36.81 -23.30 3.37
CA ASN A 417 36.80 -21.91 3.83
C ASN A 417 35.38 -21.34 3.83
N ILE A 418 34.85 -21.01 5.01
CA ILE A 418 33.46 -20.62 5.24
C ILE A 418 33.41 -19.18 5.77
N SER A 419 32.50 -18.35 5.25
CA SER A 419 32.24 -16.97 5.73
C SER A 419 30.74 -16.67 5.74
N ILE A 420 30.20 -16.16 6.84
CA ILE A 420 28.78 -15.82 7.00
C ILE A 420 28.53 -14.36 6.70
N ILE A 421 27.42 -14.07 6.02
CA ILE A 421 26.93 -12.72 5.80
C ILE A 421 25.52 -12.66 6.36
N GLU A 422 25.22 -11.58 7.06
CA GLU A 422 23.99 -11.39 7.82
C GLU A 422 23.49 -9.96 7.60
N LYS A 423 22.22 -9.82 7.23
CA LYS A 423 21.59 -8.51 7.01
C LYS A 423 21.34 -7.79 8.33
N LEU A 424 21.05 -8.54 9.39
CA LEU A 424 20.80 -8.02 10.71
C LEU A 424 22.12 -7.67 11.40
N ASN A 425 22.01 -6.96 12.52
CA ASN A 425 23.15 -6.67 13.40
C ASN A 425 23.39 -7.79 14.42
N HIS A 426 22.76 -8.96 14.25
CA HIS A 426 22.88 -10.12 15.12
C HIS A 426 22.70 -11.41 14.31
N ILE A 427 23.21 -12.52 14.83
CA ILE A 427 22.98 -13.87 14.30
C ILE A 427 21.70 -14.50 14.86
N GLY A 428 21.35 -15.69 14.37
CA GLY A 428 20.24 -16.50 14.89
C GLY A 428 18.90 -16.23 14.21
N GLY A 429 18.85 -15.26 13.28
CA GLY A 429 17.62 -14.87 12.57
C GLY A 429 16.43 -14.68 13.51
N LEU A 430 15.31 -15.34 13.20
CA LEU A 430 14.10 -15.27 14.02
C LEU A 430 14.27 -15.86 15.43
N CYS A 431 15.21 -16.79 15.62
CA CYS A 431 15.48 -17.41 16.92
C CYS A 431 16.38 -16.55 17.81
N TYR A 432 16.80 -15.35 17.37
CA TYR A 432 17.61 -14.46 18.18
C TYR A 432 16.99 -14.23 19.57
N SER A 433 17.81 -14.33 20.60
CA SER A 433 17.41 -14.13 22.00
C SER A 433 18.34 -13.15 22.69
N LYS A 434 17.85 -12.34 23.61
CA LYS A 434 18.70 -11.48 24.44
C LYS A 434 18.15 -11.33 25.84
N LYS A 435 18.98 -10.81 26.74
CA LYS A 435 18.55 -10.40 28.06
C LYS A 435 17.91 -9.01 28.00
N ASN A 436 16.84 -8.79 28.75
CA ASN A 436 16.30 -7.46 28.99
C ASN A 436 17.18 -6.68 29.98
N GLN A 437 16.81 -5.42 30.26
CA GLN A 437 17.57 -4.51 31.15
C GLN A 437 17.80 -5.05 32.56
N LEU A 438 17.02 -6.04 32.95
CA LEU A 438 16.99 -6.61 34.28
C LEU A 438 17.55 -8.06 34.28
N GLY A 439 18.12 -8.51 33.15
CA GLY A 439 18.90 -9.75 33.05
C GLY A 439 18.14 -11.01 32.60
N PHE A 440 16.84 -10.93 32.31
CA PHE A 440 16.06 -12.10 31.88
C PHE A 440 16.02 -12.25 30.36
N TYR A 441 16.15 -13.49 29.90
CA TYR A 441 16.04 -13.87 28.50
C TYR A 441 14.63 -13.66 27.97
N TYR A 442 14.57 -13.11 26.76
CA TYR A 442 13.39 -13.03 25.93
C TYR A 442 13.80 -13.09 24.45
N GLU A 443 12.83 -13.32 23.57
CA GLU A 443 13.05 -13.45 22.13
C GLU A 443 12.35 -12.32 21.37
N PRO A 444 13.13 -11.38 20.78
CA PRO A 444 12.59 -10.22 20.06
C PRO A 444 11.57 -10.53 18.95
N TYR A 445 11.65 -11.71 18.34
CA TYR A 445 10.88 -12.08 17.15
C TYR A 445 9.83 -13.17 17.41
N GLY A 446 9.37 -13.28 18.65
CA GLY A 446 8.41 -14.30 19.07
C GLY A 446 9.10 -15.51 19.68
N ALA A 447 8.33 -16.31 20.41
CA ALA A 447 8.85 -17.45 21.14
C ALA A 447 9.12 -18.68 20.27
N HIS A 448 10.27 -19.31 20.53
CA HIS A 448 10.76 -20.51 19.88
C HIS A 448 11.00 -21.61 20.91
N THR A 449 10.09 -22.57 20.99
CA THR A 449 10.32 -23.82 21.72
C THR A 449 10.92 -24.85 20.78
N PHE A 450 12.15 -25.29 21.05
CA PHE A 450 12.75 -26.37 20.28
C PHE A 450 12.03 -27.68 20.62
N HIS A 451 11.69 -28.48 19.62
CA HIS A 451 11.02 -29.76 19.78
C HIS A 451 11.41 -30.70 18.64
N THR A 452 11.69 -31.98 18.92
CA THR A 452 11.93 -32.97 17.86
C THR A 452 11.73 -34.41 18.35
N ASN A 453 11.36 -35.29 17.41
CA ASN A 453 11.44 -36.75 17.54
C ASN A 453 12.68 -37.35 16.84
N ASN A 454 13.48 -36.53 16.17
CA ASN A 454 14.64 -37.00 15.41
C ASN A 454 15.88 -37.02 16.32
N SER A 455 16.37 -38.22 16.67
CA SER A 455 17.56 -38.39 17.51
C SER A 455 18.80 -37.73 16.91
N ARG A 456 19.02 -37.84 15.60
CA ARG A 456 20.15 -37.17 14.90
C ARG A 456 20.12 -35.66 15.09
N VAL A 457 18.94 -35.05 15.05
CA VAL A 457 18.76 -33.61 15.28
C VAL A 457 19.01 -33.25 16.74
N LYS A 458 18.43 -34.00 17.67
CA LYS A 458 18.64 -33.82 19.11
C LYS A 458 20.13 -33.90 19.46
N ASP A 459 20.80 -34.97 19.06
CA ASP A 459 22.21 -35.21 19.33
C ASP A 459 23.06 -34.09 18.74
N PHE A 460 22.71 -33.63 17.52
CA PHE A 460 23.39 -32.51 16.89
C PHE A 460 23.30 -31.22 17.74
N VAL A 461 22.08 -30.80 18.12
CA VAL A 461 21.89 -29.49 18.79
C VAL A 461 22.45 -29.48 20.22
N GLN A 462 22.47 -30.63 20.89
CA GLN A 462 23.00 -30.75 22.25
C GLN A 462 24.51 -30.49 22.34
N ARG A 463 25.25 -30.54 21.22
CA ARG A 463 26.68 -30.19 21.16
C ARG A 463 26.95 -28.71 21.40
N PHE A 464 25.96 -27.85 21.14
CA PHE A 464 26.13 -26.39 21.22
C PHE A 464 25.48 -25.79 22.46
N SER A 465 24.48 -26.44 23.05
CA SER A 465 23.92 -26.01 24.33
C SER A 465 23.26 -27.15 25.10
N LYS A 466 23.28 -27.03 26.43
CA LYS A 466 22.29 -27.71 27.28
C LYS A 466 20.92 -27.06 27.06
N PHE A 467 19.86 -27.84 27.14
CA PHE A 467 18.48 -27.37 27.06
C PHE A 467 17.81 -27.51 28.43
N ASN A 468 16.88 -26.61 28.74
CA ASN A 468 16.08 -26.70 29.96
C ASN A 468 15.02 -27.81 29.83
N SER A 469 14.35 -28.14 30.93
CA SER A 469 13.28 -29.15 30.98
C SER A 469 11.89 -28.55 30.70
N TYR A 470 11.81 -27.47 29.92
CA TYR A 470 10.52 -26.82 29.63
C TYR A 470 9.69 -27.65 28.65
N ILE A 471 8.48 -27.99 29.06
CA ILE A 471 7.47 -28.68 28.24
C ILE A 471 6.42 -27.64 27.87
N HIS A 472 6.21 -27.42 26.58
CA HIS A 472 5.38 -26.32 26.13
C HIS A 472 3.89 -26.66 26.23
N GLN A 473 3.19 -25.90 27.06
CA GLN A 473 1.74 -25.93 27.18
C GLN A 473 1.16 -24.60 26.76
N LYS A 474 -0.02 -24.65 26.12
CA LYS A 474 -0.75 -23.47 25.67
C LYS A 474 -2.12 -23.41 26.30
N GLY A 475 -2.53 -22.18 26.62
CA GLY A 475 -3.92 -21.86 26.89
C GLY A 475 -4.60 -21.27 25.65
N ILE A 476 -5.93 -21.23 25.69
CA ILE A 476 -6.76 -20.49 24.74
C ILE A 476 -7.90 -19.81 25.50
N ILE A 477 -8.15 -18.53 25.21
CA ILE A 477 -9.29 -17.81 25.79
C ILE A 477 -10.47 -17.90 24.84
N ILE A 478 -11.56 -18.53 25.30
CA ILE A 478 -12.81 -18.69 24.56
C ILE A 478 -13.94 -18.13 25.44
N ASN A 479 -14.68 -17.16 24.93
CA ASN A 479 -15.74 -16.43 25.63
C ASN A 479 -15.30 -15.90 27.01
N GLY A 480 -14.06 -15.42 27.10
CA GLY A 480 -13.46 -14.91 28.34
C GLY A 480 -12.95 -15.98 29.30
N VAL A 481 -13.11 -17.27 29.00
CA VAL A 481 -12.66 -18.38 29.84
C VAL A 481 -11.37 -18.97 29.29
N LEU A 482 -10.37 -19.13 30.16
CA LEU A 482 -9.11 -19.81 29.84
C LEU A 482 -9.33 -21.33 29.80
N LYS A 483 -8.97 -21.96 28.69
CA LYS A 483 -9.00 -23.42 28.47
C LYS A 483 -7.64 -23.91 28.01
N HIS A 484 -7.41 -25.22 28.12
CA HIS A 484 -6.22 -25.88 27.60
C HIS A 484 -6.22 -25.90 26.06
N TYR A 485 -5.03 -25.83 25.44
CA TYR A 485 -4.83 -25.98 24.00
C TYR A 485 -3.65 -26.92 23.68
N PRO A 486 -3.76 -27.87 22.73
CA PRO A 486 -4.92 -28.15 21.85
C PRO A 486 -6.17 -28.55 22.62
N LEU A 487 -7.34 -28.23 22.05
CA LEU A 487 -8.59 -28.57 22.71
C LEU A 487 -8.78 -30.09 22.72
N SER A 488 -9.20 -30.57 23.88
CA SER A 488 -9.55 -31.96 24.12
C SER A 488 -11.06 -32.14 24.21
N ILE A 489 -11.56 -33.37 24.06
CA ILE A 489 -12.96 -33.71 24.34
C ILE A 489 -13.34 -33.32 25.77
N GLU A 490 -12.44 -33.50 26.74
CA GLU A 490 -12.61 -33.02 28.12
C GLU A 490 -12.83 -31.49 28.19
N SER A 491 -11.95 -30.71 27.55
CA SER A 491 -12.07 -29.24 27.55
C SER A 491 -13.32 -28.76 26.80
N ILE A 492 -13.78 -29.50 25.80
CA ILE A 492 -14.98 -29.16 25.02
C ILE A 492 -16.25 -29.33 25.85
N LYS A 493 -16.33 -30.34 26.73
CA LYS A 493 -17.50 -30.57 27.60
C LYS A 493 -17.81 -29.37 28.49
N GLU A 494 -16.81 -28.55 28.79
CA GLU A 494 -16.92 -27.36 29.62
C GLU A 494 -17.35 -26.09 28.84
N LEU A 495 -17.61 -26.19 27.53
CA LEU A 495 -18.01 -25.06 26.68
C LEU A 495 -19.55 -24.94 26.63
N PRO A 496 -20.10 -23.72 26.47
CA PRO A 496 -21.56 -23.51 26.43
C PRO A 496 -22.30 -24.27 25.33
N GLU A 497 -21.66 -24.50 24.18
CA GLU A 497 -22.24 -25.23 23.04
C GLU A 497 -21.72 -26.69 22.95
N SER A 498 -21.28 -27.26 24.07
CA SER A 498 -20.62 -28.57 24.10
C SER A 498 -21.43 -29.69 23.47
N GLU A 499 -22.72 -29.81 23.77
CA GLU A 499 -23.60 -30.84 23.19
C GLU A 499 -23.62 -30.80 21.65
N LYS A 500 -23.77 -29.60 21.08
CA LYS A 500 -23.78 -29.40 19.64
C LYS A 500 -22.41 -29.68 19.02
N ILE A 501 -21.33 -29.22 19.65
CA ILE A 501 -19.96 -29.45 19.19
C ILE A 501 -19.66 -30.95 19.18
N LEU A 502 -19.99 -31.67 20.25
CA LEU A 502 -19.76 -33.11 20.36
C LEU A 502 -20.54 -33.88 19.30
N LYS A 503 -21.80 -33.51 19.06
CA LYS A 503 -22.60 -34.09 17.98
C LYS A 503 -21.96 -33.87 16.60
N GLU A 504 -21.49 -32.65 16.29
CA GLU A 504 -20.80 -32.38 15.03
C GLU A 504 -19.48 -33.17 14.89
N ILE A 505 -18.78 -33.42 16.01
CA ILE A 505 -17.58 -34.26 16.05
C ILE A 505 -17.92 -35.74 15.83
N GLU A 506 -19.04 -36.23 16.36
CA GLU A 506 -19.52 -37.60 16.11
C GLU A 506 -19.96 -37.80 14.66
N GLU A 507 -20.59 -36.80 14.05
CA GLU A 507 -21.10 -36.83 12.67
C GLU A 507 -20.01 -36.56 11.61
N ARG A 508 -18.75 -36.39 12.02
CA ARG A 508 -17.64 -36.06 11.10
C ARG A 508 -17.36 -37.18 10.10
N PRO A 509 -16.86 -36.86 8.89
CA PRO A 509 -16.48 -37.89 7.93
C PRO A 509 -15.32 -38.74 8.46
N TYR A 510 -15.29 -40.02 8.07
CA TYR A 510 -14.20 -40.94 8.46
C TYR A 510 -12.80 -40.44 8.04
N LYS A 511 -12.71 -39.73 6.91
CA LYS A 511 -11.49 -39.06 6.45
C LYS A 511 -11.71 -37.55 6.34
N PRO A 512 -10.77 -36.72 6.84
CA PRO A 512 -10.83 -35.29 6.65
C PRO A 512 -10.83 -34.89 5.17
N ASN A 513 -11.50 -33.78 4.86
CA ASN A 513 -11.53 -33.22 3.51
C ASN A 513 -10.23 -32.43 3.24
N LEU A 514 -9.49 -32.81 2.21
CA LEU A 514 -8.18 -32.21 1.90
C LEU A 514 -8.23 -31.07 0.86
N GLN A 515 -9.40 -30.53 0.54
CA GLN A 515 -9.52 -29.53 -0.52
C GLN A 515 -8.82 -28.20 -0.18
N ASN A 516 -8.97 -27.73 1.05
CA ASN A 516 -8.33 -26.52 1.59
C ASN A 516 -8.38 -26.53 3.12
N PHE A 517 -7.69 -25.58 3.74
CA PHE A 517 -7.63 -25.46 5.19
C PHE A 517 -9.01 -25.43 5.86
N GLU A 518 -9.97 -24.63 5.36
CA GLU A 518 -11.30 -24.55 5.97
C GLU A 518 -12.02 -25.91 5.96
N THR A 519 -12.09 -26.55 4.79
CA THR A 519 -12.77 -27.84 4.65
C THR A 519 -12.14 -28.92 5.53
N TYR A 520 -10.80 -28.93 5.64
CA TYR A 520 -10.08 -29.82 6.53
C TYR A 520 -10.46 -29.58 7.99
N MET A 521 -10.36 -28.33 8.45
CA MET A 521 -10.65 -27.99 9.84
C MET A 521 -12.09 -28.30 10.22
N VAL A 522 -13.06 -27.97 9.37
CA VAL A 522 -14.48 -28.26 9.61
C VAL A 522 -14.71 -29.77 9.67
N SER A 523 -14.08 -30.55 8.79
CA SER A 523 -14.18 -32.01 8.81
C SER A 523 -13.49 -32.67 10.02
N LEU A 524 -12.58 -31.97 10.68
CA LEU A 524 -11.86 -32.46 11.86
C LEU A 524 -12.62 -32.15 13.16
N VAL A 525 -13.14 -30.92 13.27
CA VAL A 525 -13.63 -30.38 14.55
C VAL A 525 -15.11 -29.96 14.56
N GLY A 526 -15.79 -30.02 13.42
CA GLY A 526 -17.15 -29.48 13.27
C GLY A 526 -17.18 -27.98 12.95
N ARG A 527 -18.32 -27.52 12.43
CA ARG A 527 -18.51 -26.13 11.98
C ARG A 527 -18.61 -25.16 13.15
N THR A 528 -19.25 -25.56 14.24
CA THR A 528 -19.44 -24.75 15.44
C THR A 528 -18.08 -24.45 16.08
N LEU A 529 -17.26 -25.48 16.30
CA LEU A 529 -15.93 -25.32 16.88
C LEU A 529 -15.00 -24.50 15.98
N TYR A 530 -15.05 -24.76 14.67
CA TYR A 530 -14.34 -23.98 13.66
C TYR A 530 -14.66 -22.49 13.72
N ASN A 531 -15.95 -22.13 13.71
CA ASN A 531 -16.39 -20.74 13.74
C ASN A 531 -16.03 -20.04 15.06
N MET A 532 -16.10 -20.78 16.17
CA MET A 532 -15.90 -20.20 17.51
C MET A 532 -14.46 -19.70 17.73
N TYR A 533 -13.43 -20.41 17.22
CA TYR A 533 -12.04 -19.94 17.41
C TYR A 533 -11.05 -20.18 16.27
N ILE A 534 -11.29 -21.13 15.35
CA ILE A 534 -10.32 -21.39 14.26
C ILE A 534 -10.44 -20.33 13.17
N TYR A 535 -11.66 -20.01 12.74
CA TYR A 535 -11.91 -19.09 11.63
C TYR A 535 -11.28 -17.71 11.90
N ASN A 536 -11.67 -17.05 13.00
CA ASN A 536 -11.19 -15.71 13.34
C ASN A 536 -9.69 -15.68 13.65
N TYR A 537 -9.15 -16.70 14.33
CA TYR A 537 -7.71 -16.78 14.58
C TYR A 537 -6.93 -16.89 13.27
N THR A 538 -7.37 -17.78 12.37
CA THR A 538 -6.70 -18.05 11.09
C THR A 538 -6.79 -16.83 10.18
N LYS A 539 -7.96 -16.24 10.02
CA LYS A 539 -8.16 -15.03 9.20
C LYS A 539 -7.32 -13.87 9.72
N LYS A 540 -7.25 -13.67 11.04
CA LYS A 540 -6.40 -12.65 11.66
C LYS A 540 -4.91 -12.92 11.44
N MET A 541 -4.47 -14.17 11.64
CA MET A 541 -3.08 -14.59 11.41
C MET A 541 -2.63 -14.34 9.98
N TRP A 542 -3.42 -14.81 9.01
CA TRP A 542 -3.00 -14.86 7.60
C TRP A 542 -3.43 -13.65 6.76
N GLY A 543 -4.47 -12.93 7.19
CA GLY A 543 -5.01 -11.80 6.45
C GLY A 543 -5.76 -12.17 5.17
N ILE A 544 -6.09 -13.46 5.00
CA ILE A 544 -6.84 -14.02 3.88
C ILE A 544 -7.94 -14.95 4.40
N GLU A 545 -8.91 -15.31 3.55
CA GLU A 545 -9.97 -16.24 3.96
C GLU A 545 -9.38 -17.64 4.17
N PRO A 546 -9.76 -18.38 5.24
CA PRO A 546 -9.20 -19.70 5.50
C PRO A 546 -9.44 -20.72 4.37
N LYS A 547 -10.47 -20.55 3.54
CA LYS A 547 -10.70 -21.38 2.34
C LYS A 547 -9.65 -21.20 1.24
N GLU A 548 -8.87 -20.13 1.27
CA GLU A 548 -7.81 -19.81 0.30
C GLU A 548 -6.44 -20.38 0.74
N LEU A 549 -6.32 -20.77 2.01
CA LEU A 549 -5.11 -21.39 2.55
C LEU A 549 -5.03 -22.86 2.13
N ASP A 550 -3.82 -23.26 1.76
CA ASP A 550 -3.51 -24.64 1.43
C ASP A 550 -3.66 -25.56 2.67
N VAL A 551 -4.14 -26.78 2.44
CA VAL A 551 -4.40 -27.77 3.49
C VAL A 551 -3.13 -28.22 4.20
N ASP A 552 -1.97 -28.18 3.52
CA ASP A 552 -0.67 -28.52 4.09
C ASP A 552 -0.34 -27.71 5.35
N TRP A 553 -0.98 -26.53 5.50
CA TRP A 553 -0.79 -25.74 6.70
C TRP A 553 -1.40 -26.38 7.96
N ALA A 554 -2.48 -27.15 7.83
CA ALA A 554 -3.25 -27.71 8.95
C ALA A 554 -2.86 -29.14 9.34
N ILE A 555 -2.55 -30.01 8.35
CA ILE A 555 -2.49 -31.47 8.51
C ILE A 555 -1.58 -31.91 9.67
N SER A 556 -0.49 -31.19 9.91
CA SER A 556 0.49 -31.52 10.97
C SER A 556 0.40 -30.63 12.22
N ARG A 557 -0.54 -29.68 12.26
CA ARG A 557 -0.51 -28.57 13.25
C ARG A 557 -1.74 -28.46 14.12
N VAL A 558 -2.89 -28.95 13.65
CA VAL A 558 -4.12 -28.91 14.45
C VAL A 558 -4.67 -30.31 14.59
N GLU A 559 -4.87 -30.71 15.83
CA GLU A 559 -5.43 -31.99 16.21
C GLU A 559 -6.48 -31.80 17.30
N LEU A 560 -7.49 -32.66 17.28
CA LEU A 560 -8.46 -32.80 18.36
C LEU A 560 -8.01 -33.97 19.23
N ARG A 561 -7.89 -33.75 20.53
CA ARG A 561 -7.39 -34.76 21.48
C ARG A 561 -8.50 -35.32 22.36
N GLU A 562 -8.30 -36.48 22.94
CA GLU A 562 -9.23 -37.02 23.95
C GLU A 562 -9.09 -36.28 25.29
N SER A 563 -7.86 -36.06 25.75
CA SER A 563 -7.54 -35.41 27.03
C SER A 563 -6.46 -34.33 26.92
N ASN A 564 -6.41 -33.45 27.93
CA ASN A 564 -5.43 -32.35 27.98
C ASN A 564 -3.99 -32.88 27.98
N SER A 565 -3.12 -32.27 27.16
CA SER A 565 -1.72 -32.67 27.02
C SER A 565 -0.85 -31.57 26.43
N GLU A 566 0.47 -31.65 26.54
CA GLU A 566 1.43 -30.67 26.04
C GLU A 566 1.35 -30.48 24.51
N LEU A 567 1.71 -29.29 23.99
CA LEU A 567 1.56 -28.99 22.57
C LEU A 567 2.34 -29.97 21.68
N PHE A 568 3.59 -30.27 22.05
CA PHE A 568 4.47 -31.17 21.29
C PHE A 568 4.53 -32.55 21.96
N LYS A 569 3.40 -33.26 21.96
CA LYS A 569 3.24 -34.53 22.68
C LYS A 569 4.28 -35.56 22.26
N GLY A 570 4.97 -36.13 23.25
CA GLY A 570 5.98 -37.18 23.04
C GLY A 570 7.31 -36.71 22.42
N GLN A 571 7.49 -35.41 22.17
CA GLN A 571 8.72 -34.88 21.58
C GLN A 571 9.73 -34.44 22.63
N TRP A 572 11.03 -34.61 22.33
CA TRP A 572 12.09 -33.97 23.12
C TRP A 572 12.00 -32.47 22.88
N GLN A 573 11.85 -31.68 23.95
CA GLN A 573 11.59 -30.25 23.84
C GLN A 573 12.27 -29.45 24.96
N GLY A 574 12.49 -28.17 24.69
CA GLY A 574 13.07 -27.22 25.64
C GLY A 574 13.64 -25.98 24.95
N LEU A 575 14.30 -25.14 25.73
CA LEU A 575 15.02 -23.96 25.25
C LEU A 575 16.49 -24.02 25.70
N PRO A 576 17.44 -23.46 24.92
CA PRO A 576 18.84 -23.37 25.34
C PRO A 576 18.97 -22.59 26.66
N VAL A 577 19.66 -23.16 27.66
CA VAL A 577 19.75 -22.57 29.01
C VAL A 577 20.40 -21.18 29.03
N ASN A 578 21.22 -20.86 28.02
CA ASN A 578 21.88 -19.56 27.86
C ASN A 578 21.31 -18.73 26.70
N GLY A 579 20.09 -19.04 26.25
CA GLY A 579 19.47 -18.42 25.09
C GLY A 579 20.03 -18.91 23.75
N TYR A 580 19.24 -18.74 22.70
CA TYR A 580 19.58 -19.13 21.34
C TYR A 580 20.79 -18.40 20.77
N THR A 581 21.02 -17.13 21.13
CA THR A 581 22.17 -16.38 20.61
C THR A 581 23.49 -17.03 21.01
N LYS A 582 23.64 -17.45 22.29
CA LYS A 582 24.83 -18.18 22.76
C LYS A 582 24.95 -19.57 22.13
N PHE A 583 23.82 -20.21 21.84
CA PHE A 583 23.78 -21.46 21.09
C PHE A 583 24.34 -21.29 19.67
N PHE A 584 23.92 -20.25 18.93
CA PHE A 584 24.44 -19.96 17.59
C PHE A 584 25.90 -19.49 17.62
N GLU A 585 26.32 -18.67 18.58
CA GLU A 585 27.73 -18.24 18.72
C GLU A 585 28.67 -19.45 18.84
N LYS A 586 28.30 -20.47 19.63
CA LYS A 586 29.09 -21.71 19.75
C LYS A 586 29.10 -22.52 18.46
N MET A 587 28.00 -22.51 17.73
CA MET A 587 27.81 -23.25 16.49
C MET A 587 28.64 -22.70 15.34
N ILE A 588 28.80 -21.37 15.30
CA ILE A 588 29.61 -20.68 14.27
C ILE A 588 31.01 -20.30 14.75
N ALA A 589 31.46 -20.86 15.88
CA ALA A 589 32.77 -20.54 16.43
C ALA A 589 33.87 -20.69 15.37
N ASN A 590 34.69 -19.64 15.22
CA ASN A 590 35.77 -19.53 14.22
C ASN A 590 35.32 -19.37 12.75
N ILE A 591 34.05 -19.10 12.48
CA ILE A 591 33.58 -18.71 11.15
C ILE A 591 33.45 -17.18 11.10
N PRO A 592 34.12 -16.47 10.17
CA PRO A 592 33.94 -15.04 9.98
C PRO A 592 32.48 -14.67 9.71
N VAL A 593 31.97 -13.63 10.37
CA VAL A 593 30.60 -13.12 10.19
C VAL A 593 30.63 -11.65 9.83
N GLU A 594 29.94 -11.28 8.75
CA GLU A 594 29.78 -9.90 8.32
C GLU A 594 28.31 -9.46 8.51
N TYR A 595 28.09 -8.58 9.48
CA TYR A 595 26.76 -8.06 9.82
C TYR A 595 26.36 -6.84 8.99
N ASN A 596 25.07 -6.51 8.99
CA ASN A 596 24.50 -5.36 8.28
C ASN A 596 24.81 -5.33 6.77
N LYS A 597 24.99 -6.51 6.15
CA LYS A 597 25.32 -6.62 4.73
C LYS A 597 24.20 -7.26 3.93
N THR A 598 23.90 -6.64 2.79
CA THR A 598 22.87 -7.05 1.84
C THR A 598 23.44 -7.24 0.43
N LYS A 599 24.75 -7.46 0.31
CA LYS A 599 25.43 -7.78 -0.95
C LYS A 599 26.68 -8.62 -0.69
N ILE A 600 26.92 -9.60 -1.55
CA ILE A 600 28.16 -10.36 -1.66
C ILE A 600 28.66 -10.20 -3.09
N ASN A 601 29.97 -10.10 -3.25
CA ASN A 601 30.59 -10.30 -4.55
C ASN A 601 30.76 -11.81 -4.80
N ASN A 602 29.81 -12.42 -5.52
CA ASN A 602 29.79 -13.86 -5.82
C ASN A 602 31.01 -14.34 -6.63
N SER A 603 31.87 -13.45 -7.13
CA SER A 603 33.09 -13.82 -7.86
C SER A 603 34.09 -14.60 -7.01
N ASN A 604 34.05 -14.44 -5.69
CA ASN A 604 35.06 -14.98 -4.78
C ASN A 604 34.64 -16.27 -4.06
N HIS A 605 33.50 -16.87 -4.44
CA HIS A 605 32.96 -18.06 -3.80
C HIS A 605 32.60 -19.13 -4.83
N ASP A 606 32.90 -20.39 -4.51
CA ASP A 606 32.57 -21.55 -5.33
C ASP A 606 31.08 -21.90 -5.26
N ILE A 607 30.52 -21.84 -4.04
CA ILE A 607 29.11 -22.12 -3.73
C ILE A 607 28.56 -21.04 -2.79
N VAL A 608 27.30 -20.66 -3.01
CA VAL A 608 26.52 -19.72 -2.20
C VAL A 608 25.23 -20.41 -1.75
N LEU A 609 25.09 -20.59 -0.44
CA LEU A 609 23.83 -21.04 0.15
C LEU A 609 22.97 -19.81 0.48
N PHE A 610 21.75 -19.74 -0.07
CA PHE A 610 20.87 -18.58 0.03
C PHE A 610 19.61 -18.90 0.85
N SER A 611 19.53 -18.34 2.06
CA SER A 611 18.35 -18.49 2.95
C SER A 611 17.49 -17.21 3.06
N GLY A 612 17.65 -16.26 2.14
CA GLY A 612 16.81 -15.06 2.01
C GLY A 612 15.53 -15.34 1.22
N LYS A 613 14.72 -14.31 0.92
CA LYS A 613 13.51 -14.51 0.11
C LYS A 613 13.88 -14.84 -1.34
N ILE A 614 13.41 -15.97 -1.87
CA ILE A 614 13.80 -16.44 -3.22
C ILE A 614 13.34 -15.51 -4.35
N ASP A 615 12.24 -14.78 -4.16
CA ASP A 615 11.81 -13.76 -5.12
C ASP A 615 12.76 -12.56 -5.15
N GLU A 616 13.36 -12.16 -4.02
CA GLU A 616 14.42 -11.14 -3.97
C GLU A 616 15.68 -11.56 -4.73
N LEU A 617 16.06 -12.84 -4.63
CA LEU A 617 17.22 -13.39 -5.34
C LEU A 617 17.11 -13.13 -6.86
N HIS A 618 15.90 -13.26 -7.40
CA HIS A 618 15.59 -13.07 -8.81
C HIS A 618 14.85 -11.75 -9.08
N ARG A 619 15.05 -10.72 -8.23
CA ARG A 619 14.54 -9.35 -8.44
C ARG A 619 13.05 -9.26 -8.75
N TYR A 620 12.26 -10.13 -8.14
CA TYR A 620 10.82 -10.19 -8.31
C TYR A 620 10.37 -10.38 -9.77
N GLU A 621 11.21 -11.03 -10.59
CA GLU A 621 10.97 -11.24 -12.03
C GLU A 621 9.56 -11.78 -12.33
N PHE A 622 9.15 -12.82 -11.61
CA PHE A 622 7.85 -13.47 -11.76
C PHE A 622 6.72 -12.86 -10.89
N GLY A 623 7.02 -11.89 -10.03
CA GLY A 623 6.09 -11.32 -9.04
C GLY A 623 6.56 -11.48 -7.59
N ILE A 624 5.87 -10.86 -6.63
CA ILE A 624 6.25 -10.91 -5.21
C ILE A 624 5.63 -12.15 -4.56
N LEU A 625 6.45 -12.93 -3.84
CA LEU A 625 5.95 -14.00 -2.99
C LEU A 625 5.43 -13.39 -1.67
N PRO A 626 4.15 -13.62 -1.31
CA PRO A 626 3.59 -12.99 -0.12
C PRO A 626 4.03 -13.70 1.17
N TYR A 627 4.44 -12.91 2.15
CA TYR A 627 4.74 -13.39 3.49
C TYR A 627 3.84 -12.69 4.51
N ARG A 628 3.73 -13.25 5.70
CA ARG A 628 3.21 -12.59 6.89
C ARG A 628 4.35 -12.26 7.85
N SER A 629 4.19 -11.17 8.57
CA SER A 629 5.06 -10.76 9.67
C SER A 629 4.26 -10.58 10.96
N LEU A 630 4.95 -10.27 12.05
CA LEU A 630 4.37 -10.00 13.35
C LEU A 630 4.94 -8.70 13.92
N ARG A 631 4.07 -7.90 14.55
CA ARG A 631 4.44 -6.86 15.50
C ARG A 631 4.38 -7.42 16.91
N PHE A 632 5.37 -7.05 17.72
CA PHE A 632 5.54 -7.54 19.08
C PHE A 632 5.46 -6.41 20.09
N ASP A 633 4.44 -6.45 20.93
CA ASP A 633 4.26 -5.48 22.02
C ASP A 633 4.66 -6.14 23.34
N TYR A 634 5.62 -5.52 24.03
CA TYR A 634 6.14 -6.03 25.30
C TYR A 634 5.52 -5.28 26.46
N LYS A 635 4.99 -6.03 27.41
CA LYS A 635 4.55 -5.53 28.71
C LYS A 635 5.38 -6.14 29.81
N LEU A 636 5.85 -5.28 30.71
CA LEU A 636 6.52 -5.67 31.94
C LEU A 636 5.52 -5.54 33.08
N ASN A 637 5.53 -6.50 34.01
CA ASN A 637 4.76 -6.48 35.27
C ASN A 637 3.23 -6.59 35.10
N GLU A 638 2.74 -7.10 33.97
CA GLU A 638 1.33 -7.48 33.83
C GLU A 638 1.12 -8.85 34.50
N SER A 639 -0.07 -9.08 35.07
CA SER A 639 -0.42 -10.38 35.66
C SER A 639 -0.54 -11.46 34.59
N TRP A 640 -0.17 -12.67 34.95
CA TRP A 640 -0.31 -13.86 34.11
C TRP A 640 -1.31 -14.82 34.74
N GLU A 641 -2.26 -15.28 33.94
CA GLU A 641 -3.41 -16.03 34.41
C GLU A 641 -3.06 -17.40 34.98
N ASP A 642 -2.10 -18.10 34.37
CA ASP A 642 -1.70 -19.45 34.78
C ASP A 642 -0.28 -19.77 34.32
N GLU A 643 0.62 -20.01 35.29
CA GLU A 643 2.04 -20.30 35.05
C GLU A 643 2.30 -21.65 34.34
N ASN A 644 1.28 -22.52 34.24
CA ASN A 644 1.37 -23.74 33.43
C ASN A 644 1.49 -23.43 31.94
N TYR A 645 0.83 -22.36 31.47
CA TYR A 645 0.82 -21.99 30.06
C TYR A 645 1.94 -20.99 29.75
N GLY A 646 2.82 -21.36 28.82
CA GLY A 646 3.82 -20.42 28.30
C GLY A 646 3.22 -19.40 27.35
N THR A 647 2.18 -19.80 26.61
CA THR A 647 1.52 -18.99 25.59
C THR A 647 0.02 -19.17 25.69
N ILE A 648 -0.73 -18.08 25.57
CA ILE A 648 -2.19 -18.07 25.57
C ILE A 648 -2.67 -17.52 24.23
N ASN A 649 -3.44 -18.33 23.49
CA ASN A 649 -4.09 -17.94 22.24
C ASN A 649 -5.32 -17.06 22.50
N LEU A 650 -5.50 -16.05 21.65
CA LEU A 650 -6.52 -15.00 21.78
C LEU A 650 -7.36 -14.93 20.49
N PRO A 651 -8.19 -15.95 20.17
CA PRO A 651 -8.96 -15.98 18.94
C PRO A 651 -9.91 -14.78 18.81
N GLN A 652 -10.58 -14.40 19.90
CA GLN A 652 -11.60 -13.34 19.93
C GLN A 652 -11.07 -11.94 20.21
N HIS A 653 -9.77 -11.79 20.49
CA HIS A 653 -9.17 -10.45 20.67
C HIS A 653 -9.08 -9.73 19.30
N PRO A 654 -9.44 -8.44 19.20
CA PRO A 654 -9.53 -7.75 17.91
C PRO A 654 -8.19 -7.60 17.18
N ILE A 655 -7.09 -7.48 17.93
CA ILE A 655 -5.75 -7.20 17.38
C ILE A 655 -4.80 -8.39 17.52
N TYR A 656 -4.47 -8.77 18.76
CA TYR A 656 -3.51 -9.83 19.04
C TYR A 656 -4.05 -11.24 18.76
N ILE A 657 -3.20 -12.11 18.21
CA ILE A 657 -3.47 -13.55 18.07
C ILE A 657 -3.12 -14.34 19.33
N ARG A 658 -2.12 -13.91 20.09
CA ARG A 658 -1.66 -14.60 21.30
C ARG A 658 -0.77 -13.70 22.14
N LYS A 659 -0.58 -14.09 23.39
CA LYS A 659 0.42 -13.54 24.31
C LYS A 659 1.32 -14.64 24.85
N THR A 660 2.58 -14.34 25.14
CA THR A 660 3.59 -15.30 25.62
C THR A 660 4.36 -14.74 26.80
N ASN A 661 4.59 -15.56 27.82
CA ASN A 661 5.35 -15.21 29.02
C ASN A 661 6.74 -15.87 28.99
N PHE A 662 7.78 -15.07 28.75
CA PHE A 662 9.15 -15.58 28.63
C PHE A 662 9.74 -16.08 29.96
N ASN A 663 9.19 -15.66 31.10
CA ASN A 663 9.62 -16.18 32.40
C ASN A 663 9.24 -17.65 32.54
N VAL A 664 8.03 -18.02 32.10
CA VAL A 664 7.56 -19.42 32.09
C VAL A 664 8.41 -20.27 31.15
N LEU A 665 8.62 -19.81 29.90
CA LEU A 665 9.39 -20.55 28.89
C LEU A 665 10.83 -20.85 29.33
N TYR A 666 11.54 -19.83 29.81
CA TYR A 666 12.94 -19.98 30.24
C TYR A 666 13.06 -20.49 31.70
N LYS A 667 11.95 -20.72 32.41
CA LYS A 667 11.90 -21.08 33.84
C LYS A 667 12.68 -20.09 34.72
N GLN A 668 12.49 -18.79 34.47
CA GLN A 668 13.21 -17.71 35.15
C GLN A 668 12.44 -17.25 36.39
N LYS A 669 13.04 -17.38 37.57
CA LYS A 669 12.50 -16.83 38.82
C LYS A 669 12.70 -15.32 38.83
N ALA A 670 11.61 -14.57 38.91
CA ALA A 670 11.60 -13.13 38.76
C ALA A 670 10.49 -12.49 39.61
N SER A 671 10.72 -11.27 40.11
CA SER A 671 9.68 -10.44 40.72
C SER A 671 8.74 -9.79 39.70
N TYR A 672 9.02 -9.96 38.40
CA TYR A 672 8.21 -9.42 37.32
C TYR A 672 8.14 -10.36 36.11
N GLN A 673 7.11 -10.17 35.30
CA GLN A 673 6.82 -10.98 34.12
C GLN A 673 7.09 -10.19 32.83
N CYS A 674 7.72 -10.84 31.85
CA CYS A 674 7.97 -10.34 30.51
C CYS A 674 6.98 -10.98 29.55
N ILE A 675 5.90 -10.26 29.26
CA ILE A 675 4.80 -10.72 28.42
C ILE A 675 4.89 -10.04 27.07
N GLN A 676 4.82 -10.82 26.00
CA GLN A 676 4.83 -10.35 24.63
C GLN A 676 3.51 -10.68 23.95
N TYR A 677 2.84 -9.66 23.43
CA TYR A 677 1.66 -9.77 22.58
C TYR A 677 2.07 -9.79 21.11
N GLN A 678 1.37 -10.59 20.30
CA GLN A 678 1.69 -10.78 18.89
C GLN A 678 0.52 -10.34 18.01
N GLU A 679 0.78 -9.38 17.14
CA GLU A 679 -0.15 -8.89 16.13
C GLU A 679 0.32 -9.27 14.72
N PRO A 680 -0.49 -10.00 13.94
CA PRO A 680 -0.13 -10.32 12.57
C PRO A 680 -0.31 -9.13 11.65
N ILE A 681 0.75 -8.80 10.91
CA ILE A 681 0.78 -7.70 9.95
C ILE A 681 1.46 -8.15 8.64
N PRO A 682 1.18 -7.51 7.50
CA PRO A 682 2.02 -7.68 6.33
C PRO A 682 3.48 -7.29 6.64
N PRO A 683 4.48 -7.93 6.02
CA PRO A 683 5.85 -7.45 6.07
C PRO A 683 5.96 -6.10 5.35
N ASP A 684 6.78 -5.23 5.90
CA ASP A 684 7.26 -3.96 5.42
C ASP A 684 8.77 -3.84 5.77
N ASP A 685 9.33 -2.64 5.72
CA ASP A 685 10.78 -2.44 5.87
C ASP A 685 11.25 -2.53 7.33
N THR A 686 10.31 -2.51 8.28
CA THR A 686 10.57 -2.44 9.72
C THR A 686 10.40 -3.78 10.43
N ASN A 687 9.77 -4.76 9.77
CA ASN A 687 9.46 -6.07 10.32
C ASN A 687 9.92 -7.21 9.38
N LEU A 688 10.29 -8.35 9.95
CA LEU A 688 10.90 -9.44 9.18
C LEU A 688 9.81 -10.31 8.52
N PRO A 689 10.01 -10.78 7.27
CA PRO A 689 9.14 -11.82 6.72
C PRO A 689 9.28 -13.09 7.56
N MET A 690 8.18 -13.57 8.14
CA MET A 690 8.20 -14.70 9.09
C MET A 690 7.51 -15.95 8.56
N TYR A 691 6.40 -15.78 7.84
CA TYR A 691 5.52 -16.88 7.44
C TYR A 691 5.20 -16.82 5.94
N PRO A 692 5.67 -17.78 5.13
CA PRO A 692 5.22 -17.92 3.74
C PRO A 692 3.71 -18.15 3.68
N ILE A 693 2.98 -17.40 2.85
CA ILE A 693 1.53 -17.61 2.67
C ILE A 693 1.33 -18.68 1.61
N SER A 694 0.99 -19.89 2.06
CA SER A 694 0.83 -21.05 1.18
C SER A 694 -0.58 -21.07 0.60
N THR A 695 -0.72 -20.56 -0.62
CA THR A 695 -1.90 -20.75 -1.49
C THR A 695 -1.43 -21.45 -2.76
N SER A 696 -2.36 -22.09 -3.48
CA SER A 696 -2.01 -22.78 -4.74
C SER A 696 -1.36 -21.82 -5.76
N GLU A 697 -1.80 -20.56 -5.81
CA GLU A 697 -1.20 -19.51 -6.65
C GLU A 697 0.24 -19.19 -6.23
N ASN A 698 0.48 -18.99 -4.93
CA ASN A 698 1.80 -18.64 -4.41
C ASN A 698 2.79 -19.80 -4.56
N LEU A 699 2.34 -21.05 -4.40
CA LEU A 699 3.16 -22.24 -4.64
C LEU A 699 3.52 -22.38 -6.12
N ALA A 700 2.60 -22.07 -7.04
CA ALA A 700 2.89 -22.03 -8.46
C ALA A 700 3.94 -20.95 -8.80
N LEU A 701 3.85 -19.77 -8.17
CA LEU A 701 4.84 -18.69 -8.31
C LEU A 701 6.20 -19.11 -7.74
N PHE A 702 6.23 -19.70 -6.53
CA PHE A 702 7.45 -20.21 -5.91
C PHE A 702 8.15 -21.22 -6.82
N ASN A 703 7.42 -22.15 -7.43
CA ASN A 703 8.00 -23.14 -8.33
C ASN A 703 8.68 -22.52 -9.56
N LYS A 704 8.23 -21.34 -10.04
CA LYS A 704 8.94 -20.59 -11.11
C LYS A 704 10.29 -20.08 -10.61
N TYR A 705 10.31 -19.47 -9.43
CA TYR A 705 11.56 -19.01 -8.81
C TYR A 705 12.52 -20.15 -8.49
N LEU A 706 12.01 -21.27 -7.98
CA LEU A 706 12.86 -22.41 -7.66
C LEU A 706 13.54 -22.99 -8.92
N LYS A 707 12.81 -23.05 -10.05
CA LYS A 707 13.40 -23.45 -11.33
C LYS A 707 14.50 -22.48 -11.78
N GLU A 708 14.24 -21.18 -11.69
CA GLU A 708 15.22 -20.17 -12.07
C GLU A 708 16.46 -20.19 -11.16
N ALA A 709 16.29 -20.40 -9.85
CA ALA A 709 17.41 -20.57 -8.93
C ALA A 709 18.30 -21.76 -9.30
N CYS A 710 17.70 -22.86 -9.78
CA CYS A 710 18.43 -24.07 -10.19
C CYS A 710 19.24 -23.90 -11.49
N ASN A 711 19.01 -22.84 -12.27
CA ASN A 711 19.86 -22.49 -13.42
C ASN A 711 21.25 -22.05 -12.98
N SER A 712 21.41 -21.56 -11.74
CA SER A 712 22.72 -21.23 -11.19
C SER A 712 23.48 -22.48 -10.77
N ASP A 713 24.72 -22.60 -11.23
CA ASP A 713 25.69 -23.58 -10.75
C ASP A 713 26.42 -23.13 -9.48
N LYS A 714 26.11 -21.96 -8.92
CA LYS A 714 26.73 -21.47 -7.69
C LYS A 714 25.75 -21.28 -6.55
N ILE A 715 24.52 -20.89 -6.84
CA ILE A 715 23.54 -20.47 -5.83
C ILE A 715 22.58 -21.61 -5.53
N ILE A 716 22.43 -21.93 -4.23
CA ILE A 716 21.57 -23.00 -3.73
C ILE A 716 20.56 -22.38 -2.75
N PRO A 717 19.26 -22.33 -3.10
CA PRO A 717 18.25 -21.86 -2.17
C PRO A 717 18.05 -22.87 -1.02
N ILE A 718 17.92 -22.36 0.19
CA ILE A 718 17.80 -23.15 1.42
C ILE A 718 16.86 -22.46 2.42
N GLY A 719 16.40 -23.22 3.40
CA GLY A 719 15.71 -22.67 4.55
C GLY A 719 14.32 -22.11 4.28
N ARG A 720 13.72 -21.54 5.33
CA ARG A 720 12.30 -21.11 5.32
C ARG A 720 11.97 -20.14 4.17
N LEU A 721 12.79 -19.11 3.99
CA LEU A 721 12.54 -18.06 3.00
C LEU A 721 13.04 -18.44 1.61
N GLY A 722 14.20 -19.11 1.54
CA GLY A 722 14.79 -19.52 0.26
C GLY A 722 13.99 -20.63 -0.41
N LEU A 723 13.29 -21.46 0.38
CA LEU A 723 12.44 -22.53 -0.12
C LEU A 723 10.93 -22.25 0.05
N TYR A 724 10.56 -21.03 0.43
CA TYR A 724 9.16 -20.60 0.62
C TYR A 724 8.28 -21.62 1.39
N LYS A 725 8.85 -22.24 2.42
CA LYS A 725 8.22 -23.34 3.17
C LYS A 725 8.23 -23.01 4.66
N TYR A 726 7.11 -23.18 5.34
CA TYR A 726 7.08 -23.08 6.79
C TYR A 726 7.84 -24.27 7.39
N LEU A 727 8.94 -24.00 8.07
CA LEU A 727 9.77 -25.00 8.74
C LEU A 727 9.87 -24.67 10.23
N ASP A 728 9.54 -25.66 11.08
CA ASP A 728 9.94 -25.63 12.49
C ASP A 728 11.46 -25.79 12.59
N MET A 729 12.04 -25.45 13.76
CA MET A 729 13.49 -25.46 13.93
C MET A 729 14.08 -26.83 13.61
N ASP A 730 13.54 -27.92 14.17
CA ASP A 730 14.06 -29.27 13.91
C ASP A 730 13.98 -29.69 12.43
N LYS A 731 12.98 -29.19 11.70
CA LYS A 731 12.80 -29.43 10.27
C LYS A 731 13.76 -28.62 9.42
N ALA A 732 13.94 -27.33 9.70
CA ALA A 732 14.96 -26.52 9.05
C ALA A 732 16.33 -27.15 9.23
N VAL A 733 16.55 -27.71 10.42
CA VAL A 733 17.74 -28.43 10.78
C VAL A 733 17.92 -29.73 9.99
N SER A 734 16.92 -30.60 10.04
CA SER A 734 16.94 -31.87 9.31
C SER A 734 17.10 -31.63 7.80
N LEU A 735 16.40 -30.64 7.25
CA LEU A 735 16.51 -30.24 5.84
C LEU A 735 17.95 -29.82 5.50
N SER A 736 18.59 -29.06 6.40
CA SER A 736 19.99 -28.66 6.25
C SER A 736 20.93 -29.87 6.17
N MET A 737 20.71 -30.88 7.01
CA MET A 737 21.47 -32.13 6.98
C MET A 737 21.31 -32.87 5.65
N ASP A 738 20.08 -32.90 5.12
CA ASP A 738 19.73 -33.63 3.91
C ASP A 738 20.18 -32.89 2.63
N MET A 739 20.42 -31.57 2.71
CA MET A 739 20.98 -30.77 1.61
C MET A 739 22.50 -30.98 1.41
N VAL A 740 23.25 -31.46 2.41
CA VAL A 740 24.72 -31.59 2.32
C VAL A 740 25.19 -32.41 1.12
N PRO A 741 24.67 -33.64 0.85
CA PRO A 741 25.11 -34.43 -0.30
C PRO A 741 24.78 -33.77 -1.65
N LEU A 742 23.76 -32.91 -1.69
CA LEU A 742 23.38 -32.15 -2.87
C LEU A 742 24.36 -31.00 -3.12
N ILE A 743 24.81 -30.31 -2.05
CA ILE A 743 25.78 -29.21 -2.12
C ILE A 743 27.11 -29.71 -2.69
N GLU A 744 27.61 -30.86 -2.24
CA GLU A 744 28.89 -31.43 -2.69
C GLU A 744 28.93 -31.75 -4.20
N LYS A 745 27.77 -31.96 -4.82
CA LYS A 745 27.63 -32.35 -6.23
C LYS A 745 26.91 -31.31 -7.08
N TRP A 746 26.63 -30.13 -6.52
CA TRP A 746 25.76 -29.12 -7.15
C TRP A 746 26.22 -28.74 -8.56
N ASN A 747 27.51 -28.48 -8.72
CA ASN A 747 28.10 -27.99 -9.97
C ASN A 747 28.09 -29.04 -11.09
N VAL A 748 27.96 -30.31 -10.72
CA VAL A 748 27.94 -31.45 -11.67
C VAL A 748 26.51 -31.76 -12.14
N PHE A 749 25.49 -31.39 -11.37
CA PHE A 749 24.11 -31.64 -11.74
C PHE A 749 23.60 -30.64 -12.79
N SER A 750 22.77 -31.13 -13.72
CA SER A 750 22.02 -30.25 -14.63
C SER A 750 20.98 -29.44 -13.84
N PRO A 751 20.51 -28.29 -14.37
CA PRO A 751 19.44 -27.51 -13.75
C PRO A 751 18.19 -28.33 -13.41
N GLU A 752 17.78 -29.26 -14.27
CA GLU A 752 16.63 -30.15 -14.05
C GLU A 752 16.89 -31.11 -12.90
N LYS A 753 18.11 -31.67 -12.81
CA LYS A 753 18.48 -32.57 -11.73
C LYS A 753 18.57 -31.85 -10.38
N ARG A 754 19.08 -30.61 -10.36
CA ARG A 754 19.08 -29.73 -9.19
C ARG A 754 17.65 -29.46 -8.70
N TYR A 755 16.77 -29.04 -9.60
CA TYR A 755 15.36 -28.79 -9.29
C TYR A 755 14.66 -30.04 -8.74
N HIS A 756 14.83 -31.18 -9.39
CA HIS A 756 14.27 -32.45 -8.94
C HIS A 756 14.78 -32.85 -7.55
N ASN A 757 16.08 -32.76 -7.30
CA ASN A 757 16.65 -33.11 -6.00
C ASN A 757 16.13 -32.20 -4.88
N ILE A 758 16.02 -30.88 -5.10
CA ILE A 758 15.41 -29.98 -4.11
C ILE A 758 13.95 -30.32 -3.87
N ARG A 759 13.18 -30.63 -4.91
CA ARG A 759 11.78 -31.05 -4.77
C ARG A 759 11.62 -32.32 -3.94
N VAL A 760 12.44 -33.34 -4.19
CA VAL A 760 12.44 -34.58 -3.41
C VAL A 760 12.72 -34.32 -1.93
N ILE A 761 13.68 -33.43 -1.63
CA ILE A 761 13.95 -33.03 -0.25
C ILE A 761 12.74 -32.27 0.33
N LEU A 762 12.18 -31.30 -0.40
CA LEU A 762 11.03 -30.53 0.05
C LEU A 762 9.78 -31.36 0.31
N ASP A 763 9.52 -32.39 -0.48
CA ASP A 763 8.34 -33.24 -0.32
C ASP A 763 8.43 -34.12 0.96
N LYS A 764 9.63 -34.23 1.57
CA LYS A 764 9.84 -34.90 2.87
C LYS A 764 9.46 -34.01 4.08
N TYR A 765 9.35 -32.69 3.90
CA TYR A 765 9.13 -31.70 4.96
C TYR A 765 7.86 -30.89 4.74
#